data_AF-A0A955PAQ0-F1
#
_entry.id   AF-A0A955PAQ0-F1
#
_cell.length_a   1.000
_cell.length_b   1.000
_cell.length_c   1.000
_cell.angle_alpha   90.00
_cell.angle_beta   90.00
_cell.angle_gamma   90.00
#
_symmetry.space_group_name_H-M   'P 1'
#
loop_
_entity.id
_entity.type
_entity.pdbx_description
1 polymer ?
#
loop_
_entity_poly.entity_id
_entity_poly.type
_entity_poly.pdbx_seq_one_letter_code
_entity_poly.pdbx_strand_id
1 'polypeptide(L)'
;MNQKGSQLIGGAVTEEALASSKSVLAASRYTSERGLQQFFTPPIVAEWIAKTTKRNCPVFDPTAGGGNLLRPHSDKMRYGVEIDKDWTGKDCTYDVLQGDLQEIYPMARRVGLTFPLILANPPFGLTWKEPTFNDGKSTNSTVLCYQYSLNLLDEYGQGVLICGTDRLDREILPRSEAEHIYATIDVPDLFGGNVDLPCSIAFFMKDLKTGRPGLFRTLRNAADLDDELVEEITRHRSASGMIFDLSDHSEVQRLWNALKDEYRRSHKSEKKPEYTITLRGNQIKIRFRAFQEIALHRHDHRLLQVVRNLDGLNPSYFAVNRGFWKDISKLLDEGYVTISPDSKGAIEKILQDAELSTCPLYPIKPQQRLGFLTDAESVLCTKDSPEVGLVKGNRYPVFARSRVATERGRKPKVTLSGEVEMQEYKKTRKVLEIKVTPEEEFEPLHLTESEQDIQFLLEHFDMPDPGDLGTRFPDLVESERERLDRIARRYGFQFRNFQRDDLARLLLKGGGVLCWEQGCGKTLGGMAFAKGIVDREISQSARRALFIVPQDLVPQWQREAQRFFRHQLQVIGGVADARRLYRRFKENPSAGGWFITWYEALSRNGRMSEVLPEKVWDSGRRVRRWNDQTQDYEESPVMLSSREYCPSCEASPREGWSPPICDKCGHAHFRCRVKPEYTWLTNCFKQGVIVVDEGTKIKGDDSLTSLAVRGLRCKHKLLLTGTPVRNYIPDAFWLLWWGLGDNSPRFPFSYHGGKTKFTQDFAVIEATYKDGKKSREKVLPEVTNLAILWRLLASSIIRRRKEETGEDLVPRIFHEIRVPFGTDQRAQ
;
A
#
# COMPACT_ATOMS: atom_id res chain seq x y z
N MET A 1 -33.42 3.84 25.28
CA MET A 1 -32.95 4.58 24.09
C MET A 1 -33.53 5.98 24.18
N ASN A 2 -32.80 6.93 24.76
CA ASN A 2 -33.21 8.34 24.75
C ASN A 2 -33.07 8.83 23.30
N GLN A 3 -34.18 9.19 22.68
CA GLN A 3 -34.27 9.50 21.24
C GLN A 3 -33.49 10.75 20.78
N LYS A 4 -32.68 11.38 21.63
CA LYS A 4 -32.08 12.69 21.34
C LYS A 4 -30.57 12.84 21.53
N GLY A 5 -29.81 11.77 21.83
CA GLY A 5 -28.32 11.78 21.89
C GLY A 5 -27.68 12.74 22.93
N SER A 6 -28.43 13.71 23.41
CA SER A 6 -28.13 14.67 24.44
C SER A 6 -28.59 14.08 25.76
N GLN A 7 -27.61 13.83 26.62
CA GLN A 7 -27.88 13.70 28.03
C GLN A 7 -28.26 15.11 28.53
N LEU A 8 -29.51 15.29 28.95
CA LEU A 8 -29.87 16.35 29.91
C LEU A 8 -29.09 16.04 31.21
N ILE A 9 -27.83 16.44 31.26
CA ILE A 9 -27.03 16.47 32.49
C ILE A 9 -26.78 17.93 32.80
N GLY A 10 -27.29 18.37 33.95
CA GLY A 10 -27.02 19.71 34.45
C GLY A 10 -27.80 20.79 33.72
N GLY A 11 -29.12 20.64 33.64
CA GLY A 11 -29.93 21.84 33.79
C GLY A 11 -29.73 22.29 35.23
N ALA A 12 -28.95 23.33 35.46
CA ALA A 12 -29.40 24.27 36.46
C ALA A 12 -30.79 24.65 35.98
N VAL A 13 -31.80 24.14 36.66
CA VAL A 13 -33.09 24.80 36.73
C VAL A 13 -32.75 26.17 37.32
N THR A 14 -32.27 27.09 36.48
CA THR A 14 -32.06 28.47 36.92
C THR A 14 -33.44 29.03 37.18
N GLU A 15 -33.57 29.83 38.22
CA GLU A 15 -34.82 30.51 38.51
C GLU A 15 -35.33 31.31 37.29
N GLU A 16 -34.44 31.72 36.37
CA GLU A 16 -34.79 32.30 35.06
C GLU A 16 -35.61 31.35 34.16
N ALA A 17 -35.26 30.07 34.06
CA ALA A 17 -36.01 29.08 33.25
C ALA A 17 -37.36 28.69 33.88
N LEU A 18 -37.49 28.81 35.21
CA LEU A 18 -38.76 28.66 35.94
C LEU A 18 -39.61 29.93 35.93
N ALA A 19 -38.98 31.11 35.86
CA ALA A 19 -39.65 32.40 35.87
C ALA A 19 -40.30 32.75 34.52
N SER A 20 -39.72 32.32 33.39
CA SER A 20 -40.28 32.57 32.05
C SER A 20 -41.35 31.56 31.60
N SER A 21 -41.79 30.63 32.46
CA SER A 21 -42.66 29.53 32.03
C SER A 21 -43.62 28.97 33.08
N LYS A 22 -44.19 29.82 33.94
CA LYS A 22 -45.37 29.42 34.75
C LYS A 22 -46.67 29.34 33.95
N SER A 23 -46.74 29.90 32.74
CA SER A 23 -47.93 29.86 31.87
C SER A 23 -47.87 28.84 30.74
N VAL A 24 -46.71 28.19 30.49
CA VAL A 24 -46.52 27.23 29.38
C VAL A 24 -46.63 25.77 29.84
N LEU A 25 -46.85 25.53 31.15
CA LEU A 25 -47.01 24.20 31.74
C LEU A 25 -48.37 24.04 32.42
N ALA A 26 -49.46 23.94 31.65
CA ALA A 26 -50.75 23.45 32.16
C ALA A 26 -51.12 22.12 31.49
N ALA A 27 -51.36 21.10 32.32
CA ALA A 27 -51.66 19.73 31.92
C ALA A 27 -53.11 19.55 31.45
N SER A 28 -53.32 18.77 30.38
CA SER A 28 -54.62 18.15 30.07
C SER A 28 -54.60 16.67 30.45
N ARG A 29 -55.71 16.19 31.00
CA ARG A 29 -55.78 15.03 31.92
C ARG A 29 -55.66 13.63 31.31
N TYR A 30 -55.45 13.46 30.01
CA TYR A 30 -55.28 12.12 29.43
C TYR A 30 -54.32 12.17 28.23
N THR A 31 -53.08 11.75 28.47
CA THR A 31 -51.96 11.48 27.52
C THR A 31 -51.46 12.61 26.61
N SER A 32 -50.15 12.95 26.73
CA SER A 32 -49.15 13.12 25.64
C SER A 32 -48.02 14.06 26.07
N GLU A 33 -46.87 13.52 26.50
CA GLU A 33 -45.64 14.32 26.59
C GLU A 33 -45.15 14.62 25.16
N ARG A 34 -45.12 15.90 24.75
CA ARG A 34 -44.58 16.34 23.47
C ARG A 34 -43.54 17.45 23.66
N GLY A 35 -42.33 17.16 23.18
CA GLY A 35 -41.47 18.08 22.43
C GLY A 35 -40.77 19.21 23.18
N LEU A 36 -39.50 18.99 23.54
CA LEU A 36 -38.52 20.04 23.83
C LEU A 36 -38.55 21.10 22.69
N GLN A 37 -38.84 22.36 23.05
CA GLN A 37 -39.43 23.40 22.18
C GLN A 37 -38.47 23.96 21.11
N GLN A 38 -38.59 23.46 19.87
CA GLN A 38 -38.32 24.26 18.68
C GLN A 38 -39.66 24.87 18.22
N PHE A 39 -39.77 26.20 18.23
CA PHE A 39 -40.96 26.88 17.73
C PHE A 39 -40.89 27.01 16.21
N PHE A 40 -41.96 26.62 15.51
CA PHE A 40 -42.01 26.78 14.06
C PHE A 40 -42.13 28.25 13.69
N THR A 41 -41.25 28.72 12.81
CA THR A 41 -41.31 30.09 12.29
C THR A 41 -42.67 30.32 11.62
N PRO A 42 -43.42 31.38 11.98
CA PRO A 42 -44.69 31.67 11.32
C PRO A 42 -44.50 31.91 9.81
N PRO A 43 -45.42 31.45 8.95
CA PRO A 43 -45.28 31.59 7.50
C PRO A 43 -45.08 33.04 7.03
N ILE A 44 -45.75 34.00 7.67
CA ILE A 44 -45.63 35.43 7.36
C ILE A 44 -44.20 35.93 7.65
N VAL A 45 -43.63 35.55 8.79
CA VAL A 45 -42.26 35.88 9.18
C VAL A 45 -41.26 35.23 8.22
N ALA A 46 -41.47 33.95 7.86
CA ALA A 46 -40.60 33.26 6.90
C ALA A 46 -40.62 33.94 5.52
N GLU A 47 -41.80 34.34 5.04
CA GLU A 47 -41.95 35.08 3.77
C GLU A 47 -41.24 36.43 3.81
N TRP A 48 -41.34 37.14 4.94
CA TRP A 48 -40.63 38.40 5.17
C TRP A 48 -39.11 38.22 5.19
N ILE A 49 -38.58 37.23 5.92
CA ILE A 49 -37.15 36.88 5.90
C ILE A 49 -36.70 36.58 4.47
N ALA A 50 -37.52 35.86 3.70
CA ALA A 50 -37.21 35.54 2.30
C ALA A 50 -37.20 36.76 1.36
N LYS A 51 -37.82 37.89 1.73
CA LYS A 51 -37.68 39.16 0.99
C LYS A 51 -36.32 39.82 1.24
N THR A 52 -35.71 39.60 2.40
CA THR A 52 -34.37 40.13 2.76
C THR A 52 -33.20 39.30 2.19
N THR A 53 -33.50 38.15 1.56
CA THR A 53 -32.52 37.16 1.09
C THR A 53 -32.78 36.79 -0.38
N LYS A 54 -31.86 36.05 -1.02
CA LYS A 54 -32.02 35.63 -2.43
C LYS A 54 -32.80 34.32 -2.51
N ARG A 55 -33.79 34.25 -3.40
CA ARG A 55 -34.68 33.08 -3.53
C ARG A 55 -34.20 32.00 -4.51
N ASN A 56 -33.27 32.34 -5.40
CA ASN A 56 -32.74 31.45 -6.46
C ASN A 56 -31.30 31.00 -6.16
N CYS A 57 -31.09 30.35 -5.01
CA CYS A 57 -29.81 29.72 -4.65
C CYS A 57 -30.05 28.56 -3.67
N PRO A 58 -29.08 27.65 -3.49
CA PRO A 58 -29.10 26.67 -2.42
C PRO A 58 -29.31 27.31 -1.05
N VAL A 59 -30.37 26.89 -0.37
CA VAL A 59 -30.71 27.32 0.99
C VAL A 59 -30.65 26.13 1.94
N PHE A 60 -29.97 26.33 3.06
CA PHE A 60 -29.80 25.32 4.08
C PHE A 60 -30.42 25.76 5.40
N ASP A 61 -31.21 24.89 6.01
CA ASP A 61 -31.65 25.04 7.40
C ASP A 61 -31.02 23.93 8.27
N PRO A 62 -30.09 24.28 9.17
CA PRO A 62 -29.41 23.32 10.04
C PRO A 62 -30.35 22.67 11.06
N THR A 63 -31.56 23.21 11.25
CA THR A 63 -32.57 22.72 12.18
C THR A 63 -33.95 22.90 11.55
N ALA A 64 -34.20 22.25 10.40
CA ALA A 64 -35.28 22.60 9.49
C ALA A 64 -36.70 22.47 10.03
N GLY A 65 -36.94 21.59 11.01
CA GLY A 65 -38.29 21.37 11.54
C GLY A 65 -39.31 21.10 10.41
N GLY A 66 -40.48 21.73 10.52
CA GLY A 66 -41.53 21.73 9.49
C GLY A 66 -41.20 22.46 8.18
N GLY A 67 -39.99 23.00 8.03
CA GLY A 67 -39.46 23.58 6.81
C GLY A 67 -40.00 24.97 6.45
N ASN A 68 -40.65 25.68 7.38
CA ASN A 68 -41.30 26.97 7.10
C ASN A 68 -40.31 28.02 6.57
N LEU A 69 -39.09 28.08 7.11
CA LEU A 69 -38.03 28.98 6.62
C LEU A 69 -37.59 28.68 5.19
N LEU A 70 -37.69 27.42 4.75
CA LEU A 70 -37.26 26.98 3.43
C LEU A 70 -38.34 27.20 2.35
N ARG A 71 -39.63 27.16 2.71
CA ARG A 71 -40.78 27.23 1.79
C ARG A 71 -40.78 28.42 0.82
N PRO A 72 -40.37 29.64 1.21
CA PRO A 72 -40.38 30.77 0.28
C PRO A 72 -39.32 30.72 -0.84
N HIS A 73 -38.34 29.81 -0.75
CA HIS A 73 -37.20 29.69 -1.67
C HIS A 73 -37.47 28.68 -2.80
N SER A 74 -36.59 28.52 -3.79
CA SER A 74 -36.81 27.59 -4.90
C SER A 74 -36.89 26.10 -4.48
N ASP A 75 -37.92 25.37 -4.91
CA ASP A 75 -38.19 23.97 -4.52
C ASP A 75 -37.01 23.00 -4.74
N LYS A 76 -36.19 23.23 -5.77
CA LYS A 76 -35.10 22.32 -6.17
C LYS A 76 -33.79 22.54 -5.40
N MET A 77 -33.75 23.51 -4.50
CA MET A 77 -32.50 23.99 -3.87
C MET A 77 -32.63 24.14 -2.36
N ARG A 78 -33.55 23.41 -1.71
CA ARG A 78 -33.78 23.46 -0.27
C ARG A 78 -33.18 22.24 0.41
N TYR A 79 -32.33 22.47 1.39
CA TYR A 79 -31.61 21.44 2.14
C TYR A 79 -31.87 21.64 3.63
N GLY A 80 -32.03 20.56 4.39
CA GLY A 80 -32.30 20.72 5.82
C GLY A 80 -31.96 19.50 6.65
N VAL A 81 -31.56 19.74 7.90
CA VAL A 81 -31.40 18.68 8.91
C VAL A 81 -32.60 18.70 9.83
N GLU A 82 -33.22 17.54 10.01
CA GLU A 82 -34.34 17.35 10.94
C GLU A 82 -33.89 16.48 12.12
N ILE A 83 -34.12 17.01 13.33
CA ILE A 83 -33.75 16.37 14.59
C ILE A 83 -34.93 15.54 15.13
N ASP A 84 -36.17 15.93 14.84
CA ASP A 84 -37.38 15.26 15.29
C ASP A 84 -37.92 14.24 14.27
N LYS A 85 -38.20 13.02 14.71
CA LYS A 85 -38.71 11.97 13.83
C LYS A 85 -40.16 12.18 13.42
N ASP A 86 -40.92 12.93 14.22
CA ASP A 86 -42.35 13.15 14.02
C ASP A 86 -42.68 13.96 12.76
N TRP A 87 -41.67 14.66 12.20
CA TRP A 87 -41.84 15.55 11.04
C TRP A 87 -41.16 15.04 9.76
N THR A 88 -40.69 13.79 9.75
CA THR A 88 -40.08 13.18 8.56
C THR A 88 -41.09 12.37 7.75
N GLY A 89 -41.42 12.81 6.52
CA GLY A 89 -42.46 12.19 5.69
C GLY A 89 -42.39 12.55 4.19
N LYS A 90 -43.39 12.12 3.40
CA LYS A 90 -43.49 12.41 1.95
C LYS A 90 -43.86 13.88 1.64
N ASP A 91 -44.21 14.65 2.67
CA ASP A 91 -44.75 16.01 2.54
C ASP A 91 -43.72 17.11 2.89
N CYS A 92 -42.44 16.74 3.13
CA CYS A 92 -41.37 17.72 3.31
C CYS A 92 -41.11 18.46 1.99
N THR A 93 -41.10 19.80 2.04
CA THR A 93 -40.88 20.65 0.86
C THR A 93 -39.39 20.87 0.54
N TYR A 94 -38.49 20.07 1.12
CA TYR A 94 -37.04 20.22 1.06
C TYR A 94 -36.32 18.87 1.13
N ASP A 95 -35.04 18.83 0.72
CA ASP A 95 -34.21 17.64 0.75
C ASP A 95 -33.68 17.35 2.16
N VAL A 96 -34.45 16.56 2.92
CA VAL A 96 -34.23 16.30 4.36
C VAL A 96 -33.14 15.26 4.64
N LEU A 97 -32.29 15.55 5.63
CA LEU A 97 -31.43 14.60 6.33
C LEU A 97 -31.86 14.51 7.80
N GLN A 98 -32.41 13.36 8.19
CA GLN A 98 -32.78 13.09 9.56
C GLN A 98 -31.54 12.65 10.36
N GLY A 99 -31.16 13.39 11.41
CA GLY A 99 -29.96 13.09 12.19
C GLY A 99 -29.57 14.15 13.21
N ASP A 100 -28.47 13.90 13.92
CA ASP A 100 -27.87 14.84 14.86
C ASP A 100 -26.95 15.82 14.12
N LEU A 101 -27.24 17.12 14.23
CA LEU A 101 -26.43 18.16 13.62
C LEU A 101 -24.98 18.16 14.14
N GLN A 102 -24.74 17.74 15.39
CA GLN A 102 -23.39 17.63 15.98
C GLN A 102 -22.52 16.58 15.27
N GLU A 103 -23.14 15.59 14.62
CA GLU A 103 -22.43 14.59 13.81
C GLU A 103 -22.36 15.00 12.33
N ILE A 104 -23.40 15.66 11.83
CA ILE A 104 -23.52 16.08 10.44
C ILE A 104 -22.57 17.25 10.14
N TYR A 105 -22.42 18.21 11.06
CA TYR A 105 -21.57 19.39 10.86
C TYR A 105 -20.09 19.02 10.58
N PRO A 106 -19.43 18.16 11.39
CA PRO A 106 -18.06 17.74 11.09
C PRO A 106 -17.94 17.02 9.73
N MET A 107 -18.96 16.25 9.35
CA MET A 107 -19.00 15.60 8.02
C MET A 107 -19.11 16.61 6.88
N ALA A 108 -19.96 17.64 7.03
CA ALA A 108 -20.13 18.72 6.06
C ALA A 108 -18.83 19.49 5.87
N ARG A 109 -18.15 19.84 6.97
CA ARG A 109 -16.83 20.48 6.95
C ARG A 109 -15.80 19.63 6.22
N ARG A 110 -15.78 18.30 6.46
CA ARG A 110 -14.80 17.39 5.87
C ARG A 110 -14.88 17.30 4.34
N VAL A 111 -16.09 17.36 3.77
CA VAL A 111 -16.28 17.42 2.29
C VAL A 111 -16.28 18.85 1.75
N GLY A 112 -16.04 19.84 2.62
CA GLY A 112 -16.07 21.26 2.28
C GLY A 112 -17.41 21.71 1.70
N LEU A 113 -18.51 21.17 2.24
CA LEU A 113 -19.85 21.61 1.92
C LEU A 113 -20.09 22.99 2.52
N THR A 114 -20.50 23.93 1.68
CA THR A 114 -20.90 25.28 2.08
C THR A 114 -22.16 25.68 1.32
N PHE A 115 -22.88 26.67 1.86
CA PHE A 115 -24.14 27.16 1.31
C PHE A 115 -24.12 28.69 1.18
N PRO A 116 -24.71 29.24 0.11
CA PRO A 116 -24.82 30.67 -0.10
C PRO A 116 -25.91 31.32 0.77
N LEU A 117 -26.90 30.53 1.21
CA LEU A 117 -27.93 30.99 2.13
C LEU A 117 -28.14 29.97 3.25
N ILE A 118 -28.04 30.43 4.50
CA ILE A 118 -28.35 29.61 5.68
C ILE A 118 -29.41 30.31 6.52
N LEU A 119 -30.49 29.60 6.81
CA LEU A 119 -31.61 30.09 7.62
C LEU A 119 -31.75 29.17 8.82
N ALA A 120 -31.49 29.68 10.02
CA ALA A 120 -31.44 28.87 11.22
C ALA A 120 -32.48 29.33 12.24
N ASN A 121 -33.27 28.38 12.74
CA ASN A 121 -34.13 28.56 13.91
C ASN A 121 -33.91 27.40 14.90
N PRO A 122 -32.80 27.43 15.65
CA PRO A 122 -32.42 26.34 16.54
C PRO A 122 -33.43 26.14 17.67
N PRO A 123 -33.51 24.93 18.26
CA PRO A 123 -34.29 24.71 19.48
C PRO A 123 -33.76 25.57 20.62
N PHE A 124 -34.67 26.18 21.37
CA PHE A 124 -34.33 27.05 22.49
C PHE A 124 -34.06 26.21 23.74
N GLY A 125 -32.91 26.41 24.38
CA GLY A 125 -32.59 25.80 25.68
C GLY A 125 -32.02 24.38 25.63
N LEU A 126 -31.57 23.89 24.48
CA LEU A 126 -30.75 22.68 24.43
C LEU A 126 -29.27 23.00 24.66
N THR A 127 -28.53 21.98 25.07
CA THR A 127 -27.08 22.04 25.24
C THR A 127 -26.42 21.01 24.33
N TRP A 128 -25.48 21.47 23.52
CA TRP A 128 -24.72 20.67 22.57
C TRP A 128 -23.23 20.67 22.97
N LYS A 129 -22.48 19.71 22.45
CA LYS A 129 -21.03 19.55 22.66
C LYS A 129 -20.37 19.29 21.32
N GLU A 130 -19.39 20.11 20.99
CA GLU A 130 -18.58 19.93 19.79
C GLU A 130 -17.11 20.18 20.15
N PRO A 131 -16.23 19.16 20.07
CA PRO A 131 -14.84 19.27 20.48
C PRO A 131 -14.07 20.44 19.86
N THR A 132 -14.44 20.84 18.64
CA THR A 132 -13.80 21.96 17.94
C THR A 132 -14.20 23.34 18.46
N PHE A 133 -15.29 23.45 19.24
CA PHE A 133 -15.75 24.69 19.86
C PHE A 133 -15.70 24.58 21.38
N ASN A 134 -15.11 25.57 22.05
CA ASN A 134 -15.08 25.66 23.52
C ASN A 134 -14.51 24.39 24.21
N ASP A 135 -13.50 23.75 23.60
CA ASP A 135 -12.86 22.51 24.06
C ASP A 135 -13.84 21.36 24.35
N GLY A 136 -14.96 21.29 23.60
CA GLY A 136 -15.99 20.27 23.78
C GLY A 136 -16.83 20.43 25.05
N LYS A 137 -16.75 21.58 25.73
CA LYS A 137 -17.63 21.91 26.85
C LYS A 137 -19.06 22.15 26.36
N SER A 138 -20.01 21.79 27.22
CA SER A 138 -21.44 22.05 27.05
C SER A 138 -21.68 23.52 26.67
N THR A 139 -22.28 23.74 25.50
CA THR A 139 -22.58 25.07 24.96
C THR A 139 -24.04 25.11 24.48
N ASN A 140 -24.69 26.27 24.59
CA ASN A 140 -26.08 26.45 24.16
C ASN A 140 -26.24 26.11 22.66
N SER A 141 -27.32 25.40 22.31
CA SER A 141 -27.63 25.02 20.91
C SER A 141 -27.74 26.21 19.98
N THR A 142 -28.24 27.35 20.45
CA THR A 142 -28.35 28.58 19.65
C THR A 142 -26.97 29.10 19.24
N VAL A 143 -26.01 29.09 20.18
CA VAL A 143 -24.64 29.55 19.93
C VAL A 143 -23.92 28.62 18.97
N LEU A 144 -24.02 27.30 19.19
CA LEU A 144 -23.39 26.33 18.29
C LEU A 144 -24.03 26.31 16.91
N CYS A 145 -25.35 26.45 16.81
CA CYS A 145 -26.04 26.56 15.52
C CYS A 145 -25.58 27.81 14.75
N TYR A 146 -25.38 28.94 15.44
CA TYR A 146 -24.80 30.13 14.83
C TYR A 146 -23.38 29.87 14.30
N GLN A 147 -22.49 29.31 15.13
CA GLN A 147 -21.11 29.00 14.75
C GLN A 147 -21.04 27.98 13.60
N TYR A 148 -21.90 26.97 13.60
CA TYR A 148 -22.03 26.02 12.50
C TYR A 148 -22.47 26.71 11.21
N SER A 149 -23.52 27.54 11.31
CA SER A 149 -24.04 28.28 10.17
C SER A 149 -22.98 29.19 9.58
N LEU A 150 -22.26 29.96 10.41
CA LEU A 150 -21.17 30.82 9.96
C LEU A 150 -20.06 30.03 9.24
N ASN A 151 -19.69 28.86 9.74
CA ASN A 151 -18.63 28.02 9.16
C ASN A 151 -19.05 27.22 7.92
N LEU A 152 -20.35 26.98 7.74
CA LEU A 152 -20.91 26.39 6.53
C LEU A 152 -21.34 27.45 5.52
N LEU A 153 -21.26 28.73 5.86
CA LEU A 153 -21.58 29.81 4.93
C LEU A 153 -20.49 29.96 3.86
N ASP A 154 -20.90 30.15 2.62
CA ASP A 154 -20.02 30.56 1.53
C ASP A 154 -19.36 31.92 1.85
N GLU A 155 -18.22 32.20 1.22
CA GLU A 155 -17.48 33.48 1.34
C GLU A 155 -18.37 34.71 1.09
N TYR A 156 -19.26 34.62 0.10
CA TYR A 156 -20.21 35.68 -0.28
C TYR A 156 -21.65 35.38 0.14
N GLY A 157 -21.84 34.44 1.07
CA GLY A 157 -23.15 33.99 1.53
C GLY A 157 -23.79 34.90 2.57
N GLN A 158 -25.09 34.70 2.78
CA GLN A 158 -25.87 35.38 3.82
C GLN A 158 -26.48 34.37 4.78
N GLY A 159 -26.42 34.68 6.07
CA GLY A 159 -27.04 33.90 7.12
C GLY A 159 -28.14 34.66 7.85
N VAL A 160 -29.16 33.95 8.31
CA VAL A 160 -30.21 34.45 9.20
C VAL A 160 -30.35 33.49 10.37
N LEU A 161 -30.35 34.02 11.59
CA LEU A 161 -30.53 33.27 12.82
C LEU A 161 -31.70 33.84 13.61
N ILE A 162 -32.67 33.00 13.95
CA ILE A 162 -33.70 33.30 14.94
C ILE A 162 -33.19 32.80 16.30
N CYS A 163 -33.15 33.67 17.30
CA CYS A 163 -32.61 33.34 18.63
C CYS A 163 -33.34 34.12 19.73
N GLY A 164 -33.22 33.68 20.99
CA GLY A 164 -33.81 34.43 22.10
C GLY A 164 -33.01 35.71 22.31
N THR A 165 -33.67 36.85 22.50
CA THR A 165 -33.01 38.16 22.63
C THR A 165 -31.97 38.15 23.75
N ASP A 166 -32.31 37.57 24.90
CA ASP A 166 -31.37 37.42 26.02
C ASP A 166 -30.14 36.58 25.66
N ARG A 167 -30.30 35.52 24.84
CA ARG A 167 -29.19 34.66 24.42
C ARG A 167 -28.29 35.35 23.41
N LEU A 168 -28.88 36.11 22.48
CA LEU A 168 -28.13 36.95 21.55
C LEU A 168 -27.23 37.91 22.35
N ASP A 169 -27.79 38.60 23.34
CA ASP A 169 -27.09 39.62 24.14
C ASP A 169 -26.03 39.05 25.07
N ARG A 170 -26.31 37.94 25.76
CA ARG A 170 -25.39 37.37 26.76
C ARG A 170 -24.35 36.42 26.18
N GLU A 171 -24.66 35.72 25.08
CA GLU A 171 -23.84 34.58 24.63
C GLU A 171 -23.31 34.70 23.21
N ILE A 172 -23.92 35.50 22.33
CA ILE A 172 -23.47 35.68 20.94
C ILE A 172 -22.73 37.01 20.77
N LEU A 173 -23.38 38.15 21.07
CA LEU A 173 -22.82 39.49 20.87
C LEU A 173 -21.50 39.76 21.62
N PRO A 174 -21.24 39.16 22.81
CA PRO A 174 -19.95 39.34 23.49
C PRO A 174 -18.78 38.57 22.85
N ARG A 175 -19.05 37.69 21.88
CA ARG A 175 -18.01 36.88 21.21
C ARG A 175 -17.41 37.63 20.03
N SER A 176 -16.17 37.29 19.67
CA SER A 176 -15.52 37.81 18.46
C SER A 176 -16.36 37.62 17.21
N GLU A 177 -17.03 36.47 17.09
CA GLU A 177 -17.84 36.11 15.93
C GLU A 177 -19.04 37.04 15.73
N ALA A 178 -19.47 37.78 16.75
CA ALA A 178 -20.51 38.80 16.61
C ALA A 178 -20.15 39.88 15.59
N GLU A 179 -18.86 40.05 15.28
CA GLU A 179 -18.43 40.93 14.21
C GLU A 179 -19.05 40.54 12.87
N HIS A 180 -19.42 39.29 12.65
CA HIS A 180 -20.06 38.86 11.41
C HIS A 180 -21.54 39.26 11.30
N ILE A 181 -22.15 39.75 12.38
CA ILE A 181 -23.53 40.21 12.42
C ILE A 181 -23.57 41.68 11.99
N TYR A 182 -24.43 41.98 11.01
CA TYR A 182 -24.59 43.35 10.49
C TYR A 182 -25.96 43.96 10.85
N ALA A 183 -26.97 43.14 11.12
CA ALA A 183 -28.30 43.59 11.51
C ALA A 183 -28.97 42.63 12.51
N THR A 184 -29.77 43.18 13.43
CA THR A 184 -30.56 42.45 14.42
C THR A 184 -31.92 43.13 14.58
N ILE A 185 -33.00 42.36 14.47
CA ILE A 185 -34.37 42.85 14.69
C ILE A 185 -34.93 42.13 15.91
N ASP A 186 -35.11 42.86 17.00
CA ASP A 186 -35.74 42.34 18.21
C ASP A 186 -37.26 42.31 17.98
N VAL A 187 -37.85 41.12 18.06
CA VAL A 187 -39.26 40.83 17.83
C VAL A 187 -39.83 40.05 19.02
N PRO A 188 -40.30 40.75 20.08
CA PRO A 188 -40.73 40.11 21.31
C PRO A 188 -41.90 39.13 21.14
N ASP A 189 -42.77 39.36 20.15
CA ASP A 189 -43.97 38.59 19.84
C ASP A 189 -43.83 37.71 18.58
N LEU A 190 -42.60 37.36 18.19
CA LEU A 190 -42.26 36.70 16.91
C LEU A 190 -43.15 35.49 16.56
N PHE A 191 -43.46 34.65 17.55
CA PHE A 191 -44.23 33.41 17.36
C PHE A 191 -45.75 33.59 17.57
N GLY A 192 -46.19 34.75 18.07
CA GLY A 192 -47.59 35.03 18.42
C GLY A 192 -48.18 34.12 19.51
N GLY A 193 -49.44 34.36 19.87
CA GLY A 193 -50.17 33.55 20.87
C GLY A 193 -49.60 33.65 22.30
N ASN A 194 -49.92 32.69 23.18
CA ASN A 194 -49.47 32.65 24.58
C ASN A 194 -47.99 32.24 24.74
N VAL A 195 -47.12 32.60 23.78
CA VAL A 195 -45.67 32.31 23.83
C VAL A 195 -44.95 33.54 24.36
N ASP A 196 -44.56 33.50 25.64
CA ASP A 196 -43.80 34.57 26.31
C ASP A 196 -42.29 34.33 26.18
N LEU A 197 -41.77 34.52 24.95
CA LEU A 197 -40.33 34.35 24.66
C LEU A 197 -39.85 35.43 23.68
N PRO A 198 -39.22 36.52 24.18
CA PRO A 198 -38.65 37.54 23.32
C PRO A 198 -37.55 36.99 22.42
N CYS A 199 -37.71 37.20 21.11
CA CYS A 199 -36.80 36.67 20.09
C CYS A 199 -36.18 37.80 19.26
N SER A 200 -35.06 37.51 18.63
CA SER A 200 -34.36 38.38 17.71
C SER A 200 -34.04 37.65 16.41
N ILE A 201 -34.14 38.36 15.29
CA ILE A 201 -33.70 37.90 13.97
C ILE A 201 -32.35 38.56 13.69
N ALA A 202 -31.27 37.78 13.76
CA ALA A 202 -29.91 38.24 13.49
C ALA A 202 -29.50 37.89 12.06
N PHE A 203 -28.97 38.87 11.34
CA PHE A 203 -28.46 38.71 9.98
C PHE A 203 -26.94 38.84 9.97
N PHE A 204 -26.28 37.89 9.31
CA PHE A 204 -24.83 37.76 9.32
C PHE A 204 -24.25 37.38 7.96
N MET A 205 -22.96 37.63 7.77
CA MET A 205 -22.19 37.24 6.58
C MET A 205 -20.77 36.84 6.99
N LYS A 206 -20.06 36.13 6.12
CA LYS A 206 -18.75 35.59 6.47
C LYS A 206 -17.68 36.66 6.62
N ASP A 207 -17.62 37.61 5.68
CA ASP A 207 -16.64 38.70 5.73
C ASP A 207 -17.35 40.04 5.59
N LEU A 208 -17.03 40.98 6.48
CA LEU A 208 -17.55 42.33 6.44
C LEU A 208 -16.42 43.32 6.17
N LYS A 209 -16.73 44.40 5.44
CA LYS A 209 -15.77 45.42 5.04
C LYS A 209 -15.19 46.14 6.26
N THR A 210 -13.89 46.42 6.21
CA THR A 210 -13.23 47.33 7.15
C THR A 210 -13.87 48.72 7.05
N GLY A 211 -14.23 49.33 8.19
CA GLY A 211 -14.91 50.63 8.21
C GLY A 211 -16.41 50.58 7.92
N ARG A 212 -17.04 49.40 7.97
CA ARG A 212 -18.50 49.22 7.89
C ARG A 212 -19.27 50.06 8.93
N PRO A 213 -20.58 50.32 8.69
CA PRO A 213 -21.47 50.79 9.74
C PRO A 213 -21.49 49.83 10.93
N GLY A 214 -21.71 50.35 12.13
CA GLY A 214 -21.96 49.52 13.31
C GLY A 214 -23.19 48.63 13.14
N LEU A 215 -23.37 47.68 14.06
CA LEU A 215 -24.52 46.77 14.09
C LEU A 215 -25.83 47.56 14.01
N PHE A 216 -26.64 47.30 12.99
CA PHE A 216 -28.00 47.82 12.92
C PHE A 216 -28.90 47.03 13.88
N ARG A 217 -29.50 47.67 14.87
CA ARG A 217 -30.41 47.02 15.82
C ARG A 217 -31.69 47.83 15.99
N THR A 218 -32.84 47.16 15.90
CA THR A 218 -34.15 47.82 16.06
C THR A 218 -35.17 46.85 16.66
N LEU A 219 -36.21 47.41 17.30
CA LEU A 219 -37.30 46.68 17.95
C LEU A 219 -38.57 46.80 17.09
N ARG A 220 -39.24 45.68 16.80
CA ARG A 220 -40.49 45.64 16.03
C ARG A 220 -41.43 44.57 16.58
N ASN A 221 -42.74 44.75 16.44
CA ASN A 221 -43.66 43.62 16.62
C ASN A 221 -43.70 42.79 15.34
N ALA A 222 -44.13 41.53 15.43
CA ALA A 222 -44.24 40.63 14.28
C ALA A 222 -45.20 41.18 13.20
N ALA A 223 -46.21 41.95 13.61
CA ALA A 223 -47.15 42.64 12.71
C ALA A 223 -46.52 43.83 11.96
N ASP A 224 -45.42 44.38 12.47
CA ASP A 224 -44.73 45.58 11.96
C ASP A 224 -43.49 45.21 11.10
N LEU A 225 -43.37 43.95 10.68
CA LEU A 225 -42.35 43.49 9.73
C LEU A 225 -42.79 43.82 8.30
N ASP A 226 -42.50 45.05 7.88
CA ASP A 226 -42.89 45.61 6.59
C ASP A 226 -41.75 45.62 5.54
N ASP A 227 -42.07 46.09 4.34
CA ASP A 227 -41.11 46.20 3.23
C ASP A 227 -40.11 47.36 3.43
N GLU A 228 -40.44 48.38 4.22
CA GLU A 228 -39.50 49.46 4.57
C GLU A 228 -38.31 48.90 5.36
N LEU A 229 -38.58 48.03 6.33
CA LEU A 229 -37.53 47.36 7.10
C LEU A 229 -36.66 46.42 6.24
N VAL A 230 -37.24 45.79 5.22
CA VAL A 230 -36.49 44.97 4.24
C VAL A 230 -35.47 45.85 3.50
N GLU A 231 -35.87 47.05 3.07
CA GLU A 231 -34.97 48.00 2.41
C GLU A 231 -33.86 48.48 3.33
N GLU A 232 -34.16 48.78 4.60
CA GLU A 232 -33.16 49.19 5.59
C GLU A 232 -32.10 48.11 5.84
N ILE A 233 -32.55 46.86 6.08
CA ILE A 233 -31.65 45.71 6.26
C ILE A 233 -30.79 45.52 5.01
N THR A 234 -31.39 45.61 3.83
CA THR A 234 -30.69 45.46 2.55
C THR A 234 -29.63 46.55 2.33
N ARG A 235 -29.92 47.78 2.76
CA ARG A 235 -29.00 48.92 2.69
C ARG A 235 -27.83 48.72 3.65
N HIS A 236 -28.10 48.35 4.90
CA HIS A 236 -27.07 48.04 5.91
C HIS A 236 -26.18 46.89 5.48
N ARG A 237 -26.78 45.85 4.93
CA ARG A 237 -26.10 44.71 4.35
C ARG A 237 -25.11 45.12 3.24
N SER A 238 -25.57 45.93 2.28
CA SER A 238 -24.74 46.44 1.17
C SER A 238 -23.61 47.37 1.64
N ALA A 239 -23.86 48.16 2.69
CA ALA A 239 -22.84 49.00 3.31
C ALA A 239 -21.80 48.19 4.10
N SER A 240 -22.21 47.04 4.64
CA SER A 240 -21.35 46.17 5.45
C SER A 240 -20.49 45.20 4.62
N GLY A 241 -20.83 44.94 3.36
CA GLY A 241 -20.08 44.00 2.50
C GLY A 241 -20.63 43.90 1.07
N MET A 242 -19.95 43.16 0.20
CA MET A 242 -20.51 42.75 -1.11
C MET A 242 -21.20 41.40 -0.96
N ILE A 243 -22.27 41.16 -1.73
CA ILE A 243 -23.09 39.96 -1.61
C ILE A 243 -23.47 39.37 -2.96
N PHE A 244 -23.63 38.04 -2.92
CA PHE A 244 -24.27 37.18 -3.92
C PHE A 244 -23.54 37.16 -5.24
N ASP A 245 -22.31 36.65 -5.24
CA ASP A 245 -21.77 36.10 -6.48
C ASP A 245 -22.61 34.89 -6.92
N LEU A 246 -22.96 34.83 -8.21
CA LEU A 246 -23.62 33.70 -8.86
C LEU A 246 -22.60 32.59 -9.14
N SER A 247 -21.75 32.31 -8.16
CA SER A 247 -20.77 31.23 -8.25
C SER A 247 -21.49 29.90 -8.56
N ASP A 248 -20.80 29.02 -9.29
CA ASP A 248 -21.34 27.73 -9.69
C ASP A 248 -21.63 26.86 -8.46
N HIS A 249 -22.89 26.82 -8.04
CA HIS A 249 -23.34 25.98 -6.93
C HIS A 249 -23.73 24.56 -7.36
N SER A 250 -23.32 24.11 -8.55
CA SER A 250 -23.61 22.75 -9.05
C SER A 250 -23.08 21.65 -8.12
N GLU A 251 -22.06 21.95 -7.31
CA GLU A 251 -21.49 20.98 -6.38
C GLU A 251 -22.34 20.73 -5.12
N VAL A 252 -23.19 21.66 -4.69
CA VAL A 252 -23.90 21.56 -3.40
C VAL A 252 -24.73 20.29 -3.31
N GLN A 253 -25.54 20.01 -4.34
CA GLN A 253 -26.37 18.79 -4.38
C GLN A 253 -25.50 17.52 -4.34
N ARG A 254 -24.37 17.51 -5.06
CA ARG A 254 -23.45 16.36 -5.12
C ARG A 254 -22.81 16.10 -3.75
N LEU A 255 -22.33 17.14 -3.08
CA LEU A 255 -21.72 17.07 -1.76
C LEU A 255 -22.74 16.68 -0.69
N TRP A 256 -23.94 17.27 -0.74
CA TRP A 256 -25.06 16.95 0.14
C TRP A 256 -25.49 15.49 0.02
N ASN A 257 -25.65 14.99 -1.21
CA ASN A 257 -25.97 13.58 -1.45
C ASN A 257 -24.89 12.63 -0.90
N ALA A 258 -23.62 12.94 -1.15
CA ALA A 258 -22.51 12.13 -0.63
C ALA A 258 -22.48 12.08 0.90
N LEU A 259 -22.68 13.22 1.56
CA LEU A 259 -22.79 13.31 3.02
C LEU A 259 -23.99 12.51 3.55
N LYS A 260 -25.17 12.71 2.95
CA LYS A 260 -26.41 12.03 3.35
C LYS A 260 -26.28 10.52 3.29
N ASP A 261 -25.71 10.02 2.19
CA ASP A 261 -25.53 8.59 1.99
C ASP A 261 -24.57 7.99 3.02
N GLU A 262 -23.47 8.70 3.34
CA GLU A 262 -22.52 8.24 4.36
C GLU A 262 -23.13 8.31 5.77
N TYR A 263 -23.86 9.37 6.11
CA TYR A 263 -24.51 9.53 7.42
C TYR A 263 -25.58 8.45 7.67
N ARG A 264 -26.47 8.24 6.69
CA ARG A 264 -27.49 7.19 6.75
C ARG A 264 -26.88 5.80 6.90
N ARG A 265 -25.68 5.62 6.36
CA ARG A 265 -24.98 4.36 6.39
C ARG A 265 -24.31 4.09 7.74
N SER A 266 -23.61 5.07 8.31
CA SER A 266 -23.01 4.93 9.65
C SER A 266 -24.06 4.62 10.72
N HIS A 267 -25.31 5.04 10.50
CA HIS A 267 -26.44 4.84 11.41
C HIS A 267 -27.36 3.66 11.08
N LYS A 268 -27.11 2.95 9.97
CA LYS A 268 -27.82 1.70 9.66
C LYS A 268 -27.05 0.51 10.21
N SER A 269 -27.75 -0.36 10.93
CA SER A 269 -27.30 -1.73 11.20
C SER A 269 -27.24 -2.51 9.88
N GLU A 270 -26.16 -2.37 9.12
CA GLU A 270 -25.91 -3.18 7.94
C GLU A 270 -25.56 -4.62 8.35
N LYS A 271 -26.21 -5.62 7.73
CA LYS A 271 -25.80 -7.03 7.88
C LYS A 271 -24.37 -7.29 7.37
N LYS A 272 -23.83 -6.41 6.52
CA LYS A 272 -22.46 -6.44 5.97
C LYS A 272 -21.91 -5.02 5.81
N PRO A 273 -21.19 -4.48 6.81
CA PRO A 273 -20.52 -3.19 6.65
C PRO A 273 -19.47 -3.27 5.53
N GLU A 274 -19.49 -2.32 4.61
CA GLU A 274 -18.38 -2.14 3.68
C GLU A 274 -17.31 -1.24 4.31
N TYR A 275 -16.06 -1.45 3.95
CA TYR A 275 -14.93 -0.69 4.45
C TYR A 275 -14.10 -0.18 3.27
N THR A 276 -13.43 0.94 3.46
CA THR A 276 -12.53 1.49 2.44
C THR A 276 -11.38 0.54 2.17
N ILE A 277 -10.82 -0.02 3.24
CA ILE A 277 -9.69 -0.94 3.24
C ILE A 277 -10.18 -2.31 3.70
N THR A 278 -9.97 -3.33 2.88
CA THR A 278 -10.24 -4.73 3.23
C THR A 278 -9.09 -5.62 2.78
N LEU A 279 -8.99 -6.82 3.35
CA LEU A 279 -8.11 -7.87 2.86
C LEU A 279 -8.88 -8.95 2.11
N ARG A 280 -8.43 -9.27 0.90
CA ARG A 280 -8.91 -10.42 0.12
C ARG A 280 -7.75 -11.38 -0.13
N GLY A 281 -7.66 -12.43 0.68
CA GLY A 281 -6.45 -13.25 0.73
C GLY A 281 -5.28 -12.42 1.27
N ASN A 282 -4.15 -12.37 0.56
CA ASN A 282 -2.99 -11.56 0.91
C ASN A 282 -2.91 -10.25 0.11
N GLN A 283 -4.03 -9.73 -0.37
CA GLN A 283 -4.08 -8.47 -1.11
C GLN A 283 -4.96 -7.45 -0.40
N ILE A 284 -4.44 -6.24 -0.27
CA ILE A 284 -5.19 -5.05 0.13
C ILE A 284 -6.19 -4.73 -0.99
N LYS A 285 -7.42 -4.45 -0.60
CA LYS A 285 -8.48 -3.98 -1.49
C LYS A 285 -8.98 -2.64 -1.03
N ILE A 286 -8.93 -1.68 -1.94
CA ILE A 286 -9.33 -0.30 -1.73
C ILE A 286 -10.62 -0.04 -2.48
N ARG A 287 -11.66 0.39 -1.76
CA ARG A 287 -12.93 0.80 -2.34
C ARG A 287 -13.39 2.09 -1.67
N PHE A 288 -13.15 3.21 -2.33
CA PHE A 288 -13.68 4.49 -1.87
C PHE A 288 -15.19 4.58 -2.11
N ARG A 289 -15.86 5.25 -1.17
CA ARG A 289 -17.20 5.82 -1.38
C ARG A 289 -17.06 7.28 -1.80
N ALA A 290 -18.12 7.83 -2.38
CA ALA A 290 -18.16 9.23 -2.82
C ALA A 290 -17.74 10.21 -1.70
N PHE A 291 -18.30 10.07 -0.50
CA PHE A 291 -17.95 10.92 0.66
C PHE A 291 -16.45 10.86 0.99
N GLN A 292 -15.91 9.66 1.17
CA GLN A 292 -14.50 9.43 1.54
C GLN A 292 -13.55 9.94 0.47
N GLU A 293 -13.88 9.72 -0.81
CA GLU A 293 -13.07 10.20 -1.93
C GLU A 293 -12.99 11.73 -1.95
N ILE A 294 -14.14 12.40 -1.80
CA ILE A 294 -14.22 13.87 -1.77
C ILE A 294 -13.49 14.43 -0.54
N ALA A 295 -13.76 13.85 0.63
CA ALA A 295 -13.16 14.24 1.90
C ALA A 295 -11.63 14.14 1.83
N LEU A 296 -11.10 13.00 1.38
CA LEU A 296 -9.66 12.79 1.29
C LEU A 296 -9.03 13.63 0.18
N HIS A 297 -9.71 13.84 -0.95
CA HIS A 297 -9.23 14.74 -2.01
C HIS A 297 -9.05 16.18 -1.49
N ARG A 298 -10.01 16.69 -0.72
CA ARG A 298 -9.97 18.05 -0.16
C ARG A 298 -9.00 18.18 1.00
N HIS A 299 -8.80 17.13 1.78
CA HIS A 299 -7.77 17.12 2.81
C HIS A 299 -6.36 17.09 2.20
N ASP A 300 -6.08 16.09 1.36
CA ASP A 300 -4.80 15.96 0.65
C ASP A 300 -4.96 15.04 -0.57
N HIS A 301 -5.02 15.65 -1.75
CA HIS A 301 -5.09 14.94 -3.02
C HIS A 301 -3.93 13.94 -3.23
N ARG A 302 -2.74 14.21 -2.69
CA ARG A 302 -1.60 13.29 -2.79
C ARG A 302 -1.84 12.03 -1.97
N LEU A 303 -2.34 12.17 -0.74
CA LEU A 303 -2.68 11.02 0.11
C LEU A 303 -3.77 10.16 -0.52
N LEU A 304 -4.79 10.76 -1.17
CA LEU A 304 -5.80 9.98 -1.92
C LEU A 304 -5.14 9.05 -2.95
N GLN A 305 -4.20 9.56 -3.75
CA GLN A 305 -3.50 8.75 -4.75
C GLN A 305 -2.62 7.68 -4.12
N VAL A 306 -1.98 7.99 -2.99
CA VAL A 306 -1.19 7.02 -2.21
C VAL A 306 -2.09 5.86 -1.76
N VAL A 307 -3.24 6.16 -1.14
CA VAL A 307 -4.17 5.11 -0.67
C VAL A 307 -4.71 4.30 -1.83
N ARG A 308 -5.03 4.91 -2.98
CA ARG A 308 -5.44 4.18 -4.20
C ARG A 308 -4.39 3.20 -4.69
N ASN A 309 -3.12 3.60 -4.65
CA ASN A 309 -2.01 2.76 -5.09
C ASN A 309 -1.73 1.56 -4.18
N LEU A 310 -2.39 1.49 -3.02
CA LEU A 310 -2.35 0.30 -2.17
C LEU A 310 -3.19 -0.86 -2.72
N ASP A 311 -4.13 -0.60 -3.65
CA ASP A 311 -4.98 -1.66 -4.19
C ASP A 311 -4.16 -2.77 -4.87
N GLY A 312 -4.41 -4.01 -4.46
CA GLY A 312 -3.72 -5.19 -4.95
C GLY A 312 -2.34 -5.43 -4.33
N LEU A 313 -1.80 -4.51 -3.52
CA LEU A 313 -0.55 -4.72 -2.80
C LEU A 313 -0.70 -5.76 -1.68
N ASN A 314 0.42 -6.37 -1.29
CA ASN A 314 0.48 -7.26 -0.14
C ASN A 314 0.65 -6.44 1.15
N PRO A 315 -0.03 -6.76 2.27
CA PRO A 315 0.14 -6.05 3.55
C PRO A 315 1.58 -5.94 4.06
N SER A 316 2.42 -6.89 3.69
CA SER A 316 3.87 -6.86 3.93
C SER A 316 4.56 -5.60 3.41
N TYR A 317 3.95 -4.89 2.46
CA TYR A 317 4.38 -3.58 1.97
C TYR A 317 4.61 -2.60 3.12
N PHE A 318 3.71 -2.58 4.10
CA PHE A 318 3.79 -1.69 5.27
C PHE A 318 4.97 -2.02 6.19
N ALA A 319 5.45 -3.27 6.20
CA ALA A 319 6.58 -3.67 7.05
C ALA A 319 7.91 -3.02 6.59
N VAL A 320 8.00 -2.71 5.30
CA VAL A 320 9.15 -2.03 4.67
C VAL A 320 8.91 -0.52 4.58
N ASN A 321 7.67 -0.08 4.72
CA ASN A 321 7.23 1.30 4.54
C ASN A 321 6.43 1.72 5.79
N ARG A 322 7.09 1.74 6.96
CA ARG A 322 6.38 1.88 8.25
C ARG A 322 5.72 3.25 8.39
N GLY A 323 6.33 4.29 7.82
CA GLY A 323 5.74 5.64 7.75
C GLY A 323 4.36 5.64 7.11
N PHE A 324 4.17 4.92 6.00
CA PHE A 324 2.88 4.85 5.32
C PHE A 324 1.79 4.19 6.17
N TRP A 325 2.12 3.19 6.98
CA TRP A 325 1.11 2.60 7.88
C TRP A 325 0.70 3.57 8.99
N LYS A 326 1.63 4.41 9.48
CA LYS A 326 1.30 5.49 10.40
C LYS A 326 0.37 6.52 9.74
N ASP A 327 0.66 6.93 8.51
CA ASP A 327 -0.20 7.86 7.76
C ASP A 327 -1.61 7.28 7.57
N ILE A 328 -1.72 6.00 7.18
CA ILE A 328 -3.00 5.30 7.07
C ILE A 328 -3.70 5.21 8.42
N SER A 329 -2.96 4.95 9.50
CA SER A 329 -3.54 4.89 10.86
C SER A 329 -4.11 6.24 11.27
N LYS A 330 -3.41 7.35 10.98
CA LYS A 330 -3.90 8.71 11.20
C LYS A 330 -5.19 8.98 10.42
N LEU A 331 -5.23 8.60 9.13
CA LEU A 331 -6.45 8.75 8.31
C LEU A 331 -7.63 7.89 8.80
N LEU A 332 -7.35 6.73 9.42
CA LEU A 332 -8.36 5.89 10.07
C LEU A 332 -8.89 6.56 11.33
N ASP A 333 -8.01 7.10 12.17
CA ASP A 333 -8.36 7.77 13.42
C ASP A 333 -9.17 9.06 13.17
N GLU A 334 -8.85 9.79 12.11
CA GLU A 334 -9.56 11.01 11.68
C GLU A 334 -10.83 10.71 10.86
N GLY A 335 -11.11 9.45 10.53
CA GLY A 335 -12.32 9.01 9.84
C GLY A 335 -12.37 9.32 8.33
N TYR A 336 -11.23 9.58 7.68
CA TYR A 336 -11.15 9.76 6.23
C TYR A 336 -11.28 8.45 5.47
N VAL A 337 -10.78 7.36 6.07
CA VAL A 337 -10.90 6.00 5.54
C VAL A 337 -11.41 5.07 6.65
N THR A 338 -11.91 3.91 6.26
CA THR A 338 -12.37 2.87 7.20
C THR A 338 -11.71 1.53 6.86
N ILE A 339 -11.47 0.69 7.87
CA ILE A 339 -10.91 -0.65 7.70
C ILE A 339 -11.75 -1.67 8.44
N SER A 340 -11.93 -2.86 7.87
CA SER A 340 -12.64 -3.92 8.60
C SER A 340 -11.81 -4.39 9.80
N PRO A 341 -12.42 -4.66 10.98
CA PRO A 341 -11.69 -5.13 12.15
C PRO A 341 -10.82 -6.38 11.87
N ASP A 342 -11.38 -7.36 11.16
CA ASP A 342 -10.65 -8.57 10.74
C ASP A 342 -9.45 -8.24 9.84
N SER A 343 -9.61 -7.28 8.93
CA SER A 343 -8.52 -6.84 8.04
C SER A 343 -7.43 -6.13 8.85
N LYS A 344 -7.80 -5.24 9.79
CA LYS A 344 -6.85 -4.54 10.65
C LYS A 344 -6.02 -5.53 11.47
N GLY A 345 -6.66 -6.46 12.17
CA GLY A 345 -5.97 -7.49 12.97
C GLY A 345 -5.08 -8.41 12.12
N ALA A 346 -5.51 -8.77 10.90
CA ALA A 346 -4.69 -9.55 9.99
C ALA A 346 -3.48 -8.77 9.45
N ILE A 347 -3.63 -7.49 9.10
CA ILE A 347 -2.50 -6.63 8.70
C ILE A 347 -1.52 -6.47 9.86
N GLU A 348 -2.00 -6.16 11.06
CA GLU A 348 -1.17 -5.99 12.26
C GLU A 348 -0.38 -7.26 12.58
N LYS A 349 -1.01 -8.44 12.47
CA LYS A 349 -0.31 -9.72 12.60
C LYS A 349 0.76 -9.92 11.53
N ILE A 350 0.45 -9.62 10.27
CA ILE A 350 1.43 -9.71 9.17
C ILE A 350 2.61 -8.76 9.43
N LEU A 351 2.35 -7.56 9.93
CA LEU A 351 3.39 -6.58 10.28
C LEU A 351 4.27 -7.07 11.42
N GLN A 352 3.68 -7.68 12.45
CA GLN A 352 4.40 -8.30 13.56
C GLN A 352 5.28 -9.46 13.08
N ASP A 353 4.74 -10.36 12.24
CA ASP A 353 5.51 -11.47 11.65
C ASP A 353 6.64 -10.95 10.73
N ALA A 354 6.37 -9.85 10.03
CA ALA A 354 7.34 -9.23 9.14
C ALA A 354 8.50 -8.56 9.89
N GLU A 355 8.30 -8.14 11.15
CA GLU A 355 9.34 -7.48 11.94
C GLU A 355 10.59 -8.36 12.12
N LEU A 356 10.41 -9.62 12.51
CA LEU A 356 11.51 -10.59 12.59
C LEU A 356 12.11 -10.86 11.19
N SER A 357 11.27 -10.87 10.16
CA SER A 357 11.66 -11.19 8.78
C SER A 357 12.50 -10.08 8.15
N THR A 358 12.17 -8.80 8.40
CA THR A 358 12.88 -7.63 7.86
C THR A 358 13.98 -7.11 8.77
N CYS A 359 14.04 -7.54 10.03
CA CYS A 359 15.12 -7.22 10.95
C CYS A 359 16.50 -7.59 10.35
N PRO A 360 17.51 -6.72 10.39
CA PRO A 360 18.86 -7.04 9.94
C PRO A 360 19.42 -8.30 10.61
N LEU A 361 20.19 -9.08 9.84
CA LEU A 361 20.87 -10.26 10.39
C LEU A 361 21.96 -9.86 11.38
N TYR A 362 22.71 -8.80 11.08
CA TYR A 362 23.82 -8.30 11.90
C TYR A 362 23.75 -6.78 12.03
N PRO A 363 24.45 -6.20 13.02
CA PRO A 363 24.58 -4.75 13.14
C PRO A 363 25.04 -4.12 11.83
N ILE A 364 24.35 -3.05 11.44
CA ILE A 364 24.60 -2.33 10.19
C ILE A 364 25.50 -1.12 10.50
N LYS A 365 26.47 -0.82 9.62
CA LYS A 365 27.35 0.36 9.77
C LYS A 365 26.56 1.66 9.59
N PRO A 366 26.90 2.77 10.25
CA PRO A 366 26.15 4.03 10.18
C PRO A 366 25.78 4.48 8.76
N GLN A 367 26.71 4.47 7.80
CA GLN A 367 26.45 4.84 6.40
C GLN A 367 25.41 3.96 5.69
N GLN A 368 25.26 2.70 6.10
CA GLN A 368 24.27 1.77 5.55
C GLN A 368 22.89 1.94 6.21
N ARG A 369 22.80 2.68 7.33
CA ARG A 369 21.55 2.96 8.05
C ARG A 369 20.72 4.05 7.42
N LEU A 370 21.27 4.81 6.47
CA LEU A 370 20.57 5.89 5.76
C LEU A 370 19.22 5.44 5.16
N GLY A 371 19.10 4.18 4.73
CA GLY A 371 17.86 3.65 4.17
C GLY A 371 16.70 3.59 5.18
N PHE A 372 17.01 3.62 6.48
CA PHE A 372 16.03 3.61 7.57
C PHE A 372 15.52 5.02 7.92
N LEU A 373 16.13 6.09 7.38
CA LEU A 373 15.59 7.45 7.49
C LEU A 373 14.21 7.59 6.86
N THR A 374 13.84 6.69 5.93
CA THR A 374 12.50 6.63 5.34
C THR A 374 11.39 6.26 6.33
N ASP A 375 11.76 5.70 7.50
CA ASP A 375 10.82 5.40 8.59
C ASP A 375 10.94 6.39 9.77
N ALA A 376 11.89 7.32 9.71
CA ALA A 376 12.17 8.27 10.79
C ALA A 376 11.37 9.57 10.60
N GLU A 377 10.82 10.08 11.70
CA GLU A 377 10.13 11.39 11.73
C GLU A 377 11.12 12.52 12.05
N SER A 378 12.16 12.22 12.82
CA SER A 378 13.23 13.15 13.15
C SER A 378 14.58 12.46 13.32
N VAL A 379 15.66 13.23 13.19
CA VAL A 379 17.04 12.83 13.50
C VAL A 379 17.58 13.66 14.64
N LEU A 380 18.38 13.04 15.51
CA LEU A 380 19.07 13.73 16.60
C LEU A 380 20.36 14.35 16.06
N CYS A 381 20.55 15.66 16.28
CA CYS A 381 21.79 16.33 15.95
C CYS A 381 22.87 16.04 17.00
N THR A 382 24.02 15.56 16.57
CA THR A 382 25.16 15.16 17.42
C THR A 382 26.27 16.20 17.49
N LYS A 383 26.27 17.17 16.56
CA LYS A 383 27.30 18.20 16.43
C LYS A 383 26.69 19.48 15.88
N ASP A 384 27.01 20.61 16.51
CA ASP A 384 26.57 21.94 16.06
C ASP A 384 27.07 22.24 14.65
N SER A 385 26.22 22.91 13.87
CA SER A 385 26.55 23.50 12.57
C SER A 385 25.71 24.78 12.41
N PRO A 386 26.16 25.89 13.02
CA PRO A 386 25.43 27.16 13.04
C PRO A 386 25.13 27.71 11.64
N GLU A 387 26.00 27.46 10.66
CA GLU A 387 25.85 27.86 9.27
C GLU A 387 24.57 27.34 8.59
N VAL A 388 24.00 26.26 9.12
CA VAL A 388 22.75 25.66 8.62
C VAL A 388 21.70 25.47 9.73
N GLY A 389 21.85 26.17 10.86
CA GLY A 389 20.86 26.18 11.94
C GLY A 389 20.76 24.87 12.74
N LEU A 390 21.84 24.08 12.81
CA LEU A 390 21.87 22.85 13.59
C LEU A 390 22.52 23.07 14.96
N VAL A 391 21.80 22.67 16.01
CA VAL A 391 22.22 22.72 17.40
C VAL A 391 22.27 21.30 17.96
N LYS A 392 23.40 20.94 18.56
CA LYS A 392 23.64 19.63 19.15
C LYS A 392 22.62 19.35 20.26
N GLY A 393 22.07 18.13 20.23
CA GLY A 393 21.05 17.67 21.17
C GLY A 393 19.61 17.90 20.69
N ASN A 394 19.40 18.80 19.72
CA ASN A 394 18.08 19.01 19.14
C ASN A 394 17.69 17.89 18.17
N ARG A 395 16.38 17.67 18.02
CA ARG A 395 15.81 16.77 17.02
C ARG A 395 15.19 17.56 15.89
N TYR A 396 15.55 17.22 14.67
CA TYR A 396 15.08 17.91 13.47
C TYR A 396 14.19 16.98 12.65
N PRO A 397 13.03 17.45 12.16
CA PRO A 397 12.20 16.68 11.23
C PRO A 397 13.02 16.22 10.03
N VAL A 398 12.86 14.93 9.67
CA VAL A 398 13.51 14.35 8.51
C VAL A 398 12.47 13.76 7.57
N PHE A 399 12.71 13.91 6.27
CA PHE A 399 11.93 13.27 5.23
C PHE A 399 12.89 12.63 4.24
N ALA A 400 12.73 11.33 3.98
CA ALA A 400 13.56 10.62 3.01
C ALA A 400 12.72 9.86 1.98
N ARG A 401 13.10 9.95 0.71
CA ARG A 401 12.45 9.19 -0.38
C ARG A 401 13.40 8.93 -1.54
N SER A 402 13.18 7.84 -2.28
CA SER A 402 13.90 7.64 -3.54
C SER A 402 13.28 8.51 -4.64
N ARG A 403 14.09 9.35 -5.31
CA ARG A 403 13.69 10.12 -6.49
C ARG A 403 14.50 9.73 -7.72
N VAL A 404 13.94 9.93 -8.90
CA VAL A 404 14.65 9.70 -10.17
C VAL A 404 15.52 10.91 -10.48
N ALA A 405 16.83 10.72 -10.52
CA ALA A 405 17.80 11.67 -11.03
C ALA A 405 18.07 11.39 -12.51
N THR A 406 18.17 12.45 -13.30
CA THR A 406 18.47 12.38 -14.74
C THR A 406 19.68 13.25 -15.04
N GLU A 407 20.65 12.69 -15.74
CA GLU A 407 21.82 13.38 -16.29
C GLU A 407 21.76 13.29 -17.82
N ARG A 408 22.06 14.37 -18.52
CA ARG A 408 22.12 14.41 -19.99
C ARG A 408 23.53 14.79 -20.43
N GLY A 409 23.98 14.19 -21.52
CA GLY A 409 25.28 14.52 -22.09
C GLY A 409 25.40 14.10 -23.55
N ARG A 410 26.58 14.33 -24.12
CA ARG A 410 26.95 13.92 -25.48
C ARG A 410 28.24 13.11 -25.43
N LYS A 411 28.36 12.07 -26.26
CA LYS A 411 29.56 11.24 -26.36
C LYS A 411 29.89 10.91 -27.82
N PRO A 412 31.18 10.79 -28.17
CA PRO A 412 31.57 10.39 -29.52
C PRO A 412 31.19 8.94 -29.79
N LYS A 413 30.67 8.66 -30.98
CA LYS A 413 30.39 7.33 -31.51
C LYS A 413 31.09 7.20 -32.86
N VAL A 414 32.04 6.28 -32.94
CA VAL A 414 32.69 5.92 -34.20
C VAL A 414 31.72 5.07 -35.02
N THR A 415 31.42 5.50 -36.24
CA THR A 415 30.59 4.76 -37.19
C THR A 415 31.39 3.62 -37.82
N LEU A 416 30.70 2.73 -38.55
CA LEU A 416 31.37 1.67 -39.32
C LEU A 416 32.29 2.24 -40.42
N SER A 417 32.05 3.48 -40.87
CA SER A 417 32.91 4.21 -41.83
C SER A 417 34.12 4.89 -41.17
N GLY A 418 34.26 4.83 -39.84
CA GLY A 418 35.34 5.47 -39.09
C GLY A 418 35.08 6.95 -38.74
N GLU A 419 33.94 7.51 -39.11
CA GLU A 419 33.55 8.88 -38.76
C GLU A 419 33.10 8.98 -37.30
N VAL A 420 33.37 10.12 -36.65
CA VAL A 420 32.96 10.37 -35.26
C VAL A 420 31.68 11.20 -35.25
N GLU A 421 30.56 10.58 -34.89
CA GLU A 421 29.28 11.26 -34.69
C GLU A 421 29.06 11.53 -33.19
N MET A 422 28.60 12.73 -32.82
CA MET A 422 28.24 13.04 -31.44
C MET A 422 26.85 12.50 -31.13
N GLN A 423 26.76 11.53 -30.22
CA GLN A 423 25.52 10.92 -29.81
C GLN A 423 25.04 11.47 -28.46
N GLU A 424 23.81 11.94 -28.40
CA GLU A 424 23.19 12.36 -27.14
C GLU A 424 22.81 11.15 -26.28
N TYR A 425 22.98 11.28 -24.97
CA TYR A 425 22.57 10.28 -24.00
C TYR A 425 21.86 10.90 -22.80
N LYS A 426 21.00 10.08 -22.18
CA LYS A 426 20.31 10.34 -20.93
C LYS A 426 20.61 9.20 -19.97
N LYS A 427 21.26 9.49 -18.85
CA LYS A 427 21.42 8.55 -17.73
C LYS A 427 20.33 8.80 -16.72
N THR A 428 19.63 7.75 -16.30
CA THR A 428 18.62 7.80 -15.24
C THR A 428 19.00 6.85 -14.13
N ARG A 429 18.90 7.32 -12.89
CA ARG A 429 19.18 6.55 -11.68
C ARG A 429 18.25 6.98 -10.55
N LYS A 430 17.95 6.10 -9.60
CA LYS A 430 17.29 6.51 -8.35
C LYS A 430 18.31 6.87 -7.28
N VAL A 431 18.10 8.00 -6.62
CA VAL A 431 18.90 8.44 -5.49
C VAL A 431 17.99 8.64 -4.29
N LEU A 432 18.48 8.31 -3.10
CA LEU A 432 17.80 8.69 -1.86
C LEU A 432 17.96 10.20 -1.66
N GLU A 433 16.84 10.92 -1.70
CA GLU A 433 16.74 12.31 -1.28
C GLU A 433 16.43 12.32 0.21
N ILE A 434 17.21 13.08 0.98
CA ILE A 434 17.04 13.26 2.42
C ILE A 434 16.87 14.77 2.66
N LYS A 435 15.75 15.15 3.25
CA LYS A 435 15.45 16.52 3.63
C LYS A 435 15.45 16.60 5.16
N VAL A 436 16.29 17.46 5.73
CA VAL A 436 16.27 17.78 7.17
C VAL A 436 15.81 19.22 7.32
N THR A 437 14.80 19.47 8.14
CA THR A 437 14.22 20.80 8.33
C THR A 437 14.70 21.40 9.65
N PRO A 438 15.57 22.43 9.61
CA PRO A 438 15.98 23.19 10.80
C PRO A 438 14.86 24.12 11.29
N GLU A 439 15.17 25.04 12.20
CA GLU A 439 14.25 26.08 12.69
C GLU A 439 13.80 27.03 11.55
N GLU A 440 12.65 27.71 11.72
CA GLU A 440 11.96 28.46 10.65
C GLU A 440 12.81 29.50 9.92
N GLU A 441 13.87 30.01 10.54
CA GLU A 441 14.78 31.00 9.97
C GLU A 441 15.77 30.42 8.93
N PHE A 442 15.89 29.10 8.84
CA PHE A 442 16.86 28.41 7.99
C PHE A 442 16.20 27.59 6.88
N GLU A 443 16.83 27.60 5.71
CA GLU A 443 16.40 26.77 4.59
C GLU A 443 16.58 25.27 4.89
N PRO A 444 15.64 24.40 4.47
CA PRO A 444 15.80 22.97 4.63
C PRO A 444 17.05 22.42 3.93
N LEU A 445 17.76 21.54 4.62
CA LEU A 445 18.90 20.82 4.07
C LEU A 445 18.43 19.78 3.07
N HIS A 446 18.98 19.81 1.86
CA HIS A 446 18.69 18.86 0.79
C HIS A 446 19.93 17.98 0.52
N LEU A 447 19.96 16.80 1.13
CA LEU A 447 21.08 15.87 1.13
C LEU A 447 20.78 14.64 0.26
N THR A 448 21.83 13.99 -0.22
CA THR A 448 21.73 12.79 -1.07
C THR A 448 22.68 11.67 -0.61
N GLU A 449 22.89 10.67 -1.45
CA GLU A 449 23.90 9.61 -1.26
C GLU A 449 25.28 9.99 -1.86
N SER A 450 25.57 11.27 -2.01
CA SER A 450 26.91 11.73 -2.40
C SER A 450 27.90 11.49 -1.26
N GLU A 451 29.19 11.38 -1.57
CA GLU A 451 30.22 11.15 -0.56
C GLU A 451 30.25 12.29 0.47
N GLN A 452 30.15 13.54 0.01
CA GLN A 452 30.10 14.73 0.87
C GLN A 452 28.87 14.74 1.77
N ASP A 453 27.69 14.45 1.22
CA ASP A 453 26.44 14.45 1.99
C ASP A 453 26.41 13.33 3.03
N ILE A 454 26.91 12.13 2.68
CA ILE A 454 27.01 11.01 3.62
C ILE A 454 27.95 11.39 4.76
N GLN A 455 29.11 11.97 4.46
CA GLN A 455 30.04 12.42 5.49
C GLN A 455 29.38 13.47 6.40
N PHE A 456 28.73 14.48 5.82
CA PHE A 456 28.01 15.49 6.59
C PHE A 456 26.94 14.87 7.50
N LEU A 457 26.12 13.95 6.97
CA LEU A 457 25.08 13.26 7.73
C LEU A 457 25.64 12.51 8.94
N LEU A 458 26.75 11.78 8.75
CA LEU A 458 27.36 10.97 9.81
C LEU A 458 28.08 11.81 10.87
N GLU A 459 28.58 12.99 10.49
CA GLU A 459 29.23 13.91 11.43
C GLU A 459 28.22 14.66 12.30
N HIS A 460 27.05 15.02 11.74
CA HIS A 460 26.11 15.93 12.38
C HIS A 460 24.87 15.25 12.96
N PHE A 461 24.55 14.03 12.57
CA PHE A 461 23.33 13.34 13.02
C PHE A 461 23.58 11.90 13.45
N ASP A 462 22.82 11.49 14.47
CA ASP A 462 22.71 10.08 14.82
C ASP A 462 21.80 9.35 13.83
N MET A 463 22.34 8.32 13.18
CA MET A 463 21.62 7.56 12.17
C MET A 463 20.73 6.51 12.84
N PRO A 464 19.43 6.40 12.47
CA PRO A 464 18.51 5.45 13.08
C PRO A 464 19.07 4.02 13.10
N ASP A 465 19.21 3.44 14.28
CA ASP A 465 19.65 2.05 14.42
C ASP A 465 18.45 1.10 14.37
N PRO A 466 18.27 0.29 13.31
CA PRO A 466 17.18 -0.68 13.24
C PRO A 466 17.36 -1.88 14.18
N GLY A 467 18.52 -2.00 14.83
CA GLY A 467 18.98 -3.19 15.55
C GLY A 467 19.24 -4.37 14.60
N ASP A 468 19.61 -5.51 15.18
CA ASP A 468 19.76 -6.77 14.47
C ASP A 468 19.09 -7.91 15.24
N LEU A 469 19.06 -9.11 14.65
CA LEU A 469 18.46 -10.27 15.29
C LEU A 469 19.06 -10.54 16.68
N GLY A 470 20.36 -10.32 16.87
CA GLY A 470 21.04 -10.56 18.14
C GLY A 470 20.62 -9.59 19.24
N THR A 471 20.35 -8.32 18.91
CA THR A 471 19.89 -7.34 19.91
C THR A 471 18.39 -7.39 20.13
N ARG A 472 17.60 -7.65 19.09
CA ARG A 472 16.13 -7.57 19.13
C ARG A 472 15.46 -8.89 19.49
N PHE A 473 16.11 -10.01 19.20
CA PHE A 473 15.59 -11.36 19.43
C PHE A 473 16.66 -12.30 20.03
N PRO A 474 17.36 -11.89 21.11
CA PRO A 474 18.51 -12.62 21.65
C PRO A 474 18.18 -14.08 21.99
N ASP A 475 17.06 -14.32 22.68
CA ASP A 475 16.66 -15.67 23.11
C ASP A 475 16.35 -16.60 21.93
N LEU A 476 15.75 -16.05 20.86
CA LEU A 476 15.44 -16.83 19.66
C LEU A 476 16.72 -17.19 18.89
N VAL A 477 17.70 -16.29 18.82
CA VAL A 477 19.00 -16.56 18.22
C VAL A 477 19.75 -17.62 19.03
N GLU A 478 19.74 -17.51 20.36
CA GLU A 478 20.42 -18.48 21.22
C GLU A 478 19.80 -19.88 21.14
N SER A 479 18.47 -19.98 21.11
CA SER A 479 17.76 -21.25 20.88
C SER A 479 18.21 -21.95 19.58
N GLU A 480 18.44 -21.20 18.50
CA GLU A 480 18.91 -21.77 17.23
C GLU A 480 20.42 -22.11 17.26
N ARG A 481 21.25 -21.36 18.02
CA ARG A 481 22.65 -21.74 18.27
C ARG A 481 22.73 -23.06 19.03
N GLU A 482 21.96 -23.21 20.10
CA GLU A 482 21.90 -24.46 20.86
C GLU A 482 21.42 -25.62 20.01
N ARG A 483 20.47 -25.38 19.09
CA ARG A 483 20.00 -26.41 18.13
C ARG A 483 21.16 -26.88 17.27
N LEU A 484 21.95 -25.96 16.71
CA LEU A 484 23.12 -26.29 15.92
C LEU A 484 24.18 -27.03 16.76
N ASP A 485 24.42 -26.60 18.00
CA ASP A 485 25.36 -27.28 18.90
C ASP A 485 24.90 -28.70 19.25
N ARG A 486 23.59 -28.93 19.44
CA ARG A 486 23.02 -30.28 19.59
C ARG A 486 23.23 -31.13 18.34
N ILE A 487 23.08 -30.56 17.14
CA ILE A 487 23.33 -31.26 15.87
C ILE A 487 24.82 -31.64 15.77
N ALA A 488 25.72 -30.67 15.98
CA ALA A 488 27.16 -30.86 15.94
C ALA A 488 27.61 -31.96 16.90
N ARG A 489 27.16 -31.92 18.16
CA ARG A 489 27.42 -32.97 19.18
C ARG A 489 26.89 -34.33 18.76
N ARG A 490 25.65 -34.41 18.26
CA ARG A 490 25.02 -35.67 17.84
C ARG A 490 25.80 -36.38 16.74
N TYR A 491 26.36 -35.62 15.80
CA TYR A 491 27.05 -36.18 14.64
C TYR A 491 28.58 -36.16 14.73
N GLY A 492 29.15 -35.54 15.77
CA GLY A 492 30.60 -35.60 16.06
C GLY A 492 31.45 -34.67 15.20
N PHE A 493 30.96 -33.45 14.90
CA PHE A 493 31.75 -32.41 14.25
C PHE A 493 31.64 -31.08 15.02
N GLN A 494 32.48 -30.10 14.69
CA GLN A 494 32.43 -28.76 15.28
C GLN A 494 32.24 -27.71 14.20
N PHE A 495 31.42 -26.70 14.49
CA PHE A 495 31.32 -25.50 13.66
C PHE A 495 32.44 -24.52 14.00
N ARG A 496 32.91 -23.77 13.00
CA ARG A 496 33.62 -22.52 13.27
C ARG A 496 32.64 -21.50 13.86
N ASN A 497 33.14 -20.55 14.65
CA ASN A 497 32.30 -19.55 15.32
C ASN A 497 31.33 -18.83 14.37
N PHE A 498 31.83 -18.33 13.23
CA PHE A 498 30.98 -17.64 12.25
C PHE A 498 29.93 -18.58 11.63
N GLN A 499 30.26 -19.86 11.42
CA GLN A 499 29.35 -20.81 10.79
C GLN A 499 28.12 -21.06 11.66
N ARG A 500 28.33 -21.30 12.96
CA ARG A 500 27.24 -21.47 13.92
C ARG A 500 26.34 -20.23 13.96
N ASP A 501 26.96 -19.07 14.03
CA ASP A 501 26.27 -17.80 14.24
C ASP A 501 25.44 -17.34 13.03
N ASP A 502 26.02 -17.49 11.83
CA ASP A 502 25.37 -17.18 10.56
C ASP A 502 24.18 -18.13 10.29
N LEU A 503 24.36 -19.43 10.55
CA LEU A 503 23.31 -20.42 10.35
C LEU A 503 22.16 -20.25 11.34
N ALA A 504 22.42 -19.94 12.61
CA ALA A 504 21.38 -19.71 13.61
C ALA A 504 20.42 -18.57 13.18
N ARG A 505 20.98 -17.47 12.69
CA ARG A 505 20.20 -16.34 12.17
C ARG A 505 19.39 -16.66 10.93
N LEU A 506 19.97 -17.42 10.00
CA LEU A 506 19.24 -17.87 8.80
C LEU A 506 18.13 -18.87 9.15
N LEU A 507 18.37 -19.77 10.12
CA LEU A 507 17.37 -20.72 10.63
C LEU A 507 16.19 -19.99 11.24
N LEU A 508 16.45 -18.93 12.00
CA LEU A 508 15.41 -18.09 12.59
C LEU A 508 14.48 -17.50 11.51
N LYS A 509 15.07 -16.98 10.42
CA LYS A 509 14.32 -16.48 9.25
C LYS A 509 13.76 -17.56 8.32
N GLY A 510 14.08 -18.83 8.58
CA GLY A 510 13.66 -19.97 7.77
C GLY A 510 14.27 -20.00 6.36
N GLY A 511 15.31 -19.21 6.08
CA GLY A 511 15.96 -19.15 4.77
C GLY A 511 16.69 -17.84 4.49
N GLY A 512 17.42 -17.79 3.38
CA GLY A 512 18.16 -16.60 2.92
C GLY A 512 19.26 -16.94 1.91
N VAL A 513 20.22 -16.03 1.76
CA VAL A 513 21.37 -16.19 0.85
C VAL A 513 22.66 -16.24 1.65
N LEU A 514 23.38 -17.36 1.56
CA LEU A 514 24.67 -17.57 2.20
C LEU A 514 25.80 -17.35 1.18
N CYS A 515 26.47 -16.20 1.33
CA CYS A 515 27.55 -15.72 0.48
C CYS A 515 28.92 -15.93 1.13
N TRP A 516 29.19 -17.12 1.66
CA TRP A 516 30.52 -17.45 2.16
C TRP A 516 31.51 -17.63 1.00
N GLU A 517 32.71 -17.08 1.16
CA GLU A 517 33.81 -17.27 0.21
C GLU A 517 34.14 -18.77 0.03
N GLN A 518 34.72 -19.11 -1.11
CA GLN A 518 35.12 -20.49 -1.42
C GLN A 518 36.06 -21.04 -0.35
N GLY A 519 35.81 -22.27 0.09
CA GLY A 519 36.59 -22.93 1.17
C GLY A 519 36.03 -22.74 2.59
N CYS A 520 35.03 -21.87 2.81
CA CYS A 520 34.46 -21.63 4.15
C CYS A 520 33.46 -22.71 4.63
N GLY A 521 33.31 -23.84 3.92
CA GLY A 521 32.43 -24.94 4.32
C GLY A 521 30.94 -24.77 3.97
N LYS A 522 30.62 -24.21 2.79
CA LYS A 522 29.23 -24.01 2.31
C LYS A 522 28.40 -25.29 2.27
N THR A 523 28.99 -26.41 1.85
CA THR A 523 28.32 -27.72 1.80
C THR A 523 27.85 -28.17 3.18
N LEU A 524 28.76 -28.16 4.19
CA LEU A 524 28.42 -28.41 5.59
C LEU A 524 27.34 -27.44 6.08
N GLY A 525 27.48 -26.14 5.79
CA GLY A 525 26.50 -25.13 6.17
C GLY A 525 25.10 -25.39 5.60
N GLY A 526 25.02 -25.75 4.31
CA GLY A 526 23.77 -26.11 3.65
C GLY A 526 23.08 -27.33 4.26
N MET A 527 23.85 -28.38 4.56
CA MET A 527 23.33 -29.58 5.22
C MET A 527 22.91 -29.32 6.67
N ALA A 528 23.70 -28.56 7.41
CA ALA A 528 23.40 -28.17 8.78
C ALA A 528 22.12 -27.34 8.87
N PHE A 529 21.93 -26.37 7.97
CA PHE A 529 20.70 -25.61 7.86
C PHE A 529 19.51 -26.52 7.55
N ALA A 530 19.62 -27.40 6.54
CA ALA A 530 18.56 -28.33 6.19
C ALA A 530 18.19 -29.23 7.38
N LYS A 531 19.19 -29.73 8.11
CA LYS A 531 18.99 -30.52 9.33
C LYS A 531 18.30 -29.71 10.43
N GLY A 532 18.70 -28.46 10.65
CA GLY A 532 18.08 -27.56 11.62
C GLY A 532 16.60 -27.36 11.36
N ILE A 533 16.20 -27.13 10.10
CA ILE A 533 14.79 -27.03 9.71
C ILE A 533 14.04 -28.35 9.92
N VAL A 534 14.60 -29.47 9.48
CA VAL A 534 13.98 -30.79 9.61
C VAL A 534 13.77 -31.19 11.08
N ASP A 535 14.69 -30.81 11.97
CA ASP A 535 14.60 -31.08 13.41
C ASP A 535 13.69 -30.07 14.15
N ARG A 536 13.50 -28.87 13.60
CA ARG A 536 12.61 -27.83 14.15
C ARG A 536 11.14 -28.11 13.84
N GLU A 537 10.84 -28.55 12.61
CA GLU A 537 9.46 -28.67 12.14
C GLU A 537 8.77 -29.93 12.70
N ILE A 538 7.59 -29.72 13.29
CA ILE A 538 6.76 -30.79 13.86
C ILE A 538 6.04 -31.56 12.74
N SER A 539 5.68 -30.87 11.65
CA SER A 539 4.99 -31.48 10.52
C SER A 539 5.87 -32.51 9.81
N GLN A 540 5.39 -33.74 9.70
CA GLN A 540 6.13 -34.81 9.03
C GLN A 540 6.44 -34.49 7.56
N SER A 541 5.55 -33.75 6.89
CA SER A 541 5.76 -33.29 5.50
C SER A 541 6.92 -32.29 5.33
N ALA A 542 7.36 -31.66 6.42
CA ALA A 542 8.49 -30.73 6.43
C ALA A 542 9.84 -31.43 6.64
N ARG A 543 9.86 -32.74 6.95
CA ARG A 543 11.08 -33.54 7.17
C ARG A 543 11.76 -34.00 5.88
N ARG A 544 11.69 -33.18 4.83
CA ARG A 544 12.17 -33.47 3.47
C ARG A 544 13.15 -32.39 3.04
N ALA A 545 14.36 -32.79 2.65
CA ALA A 545 15.40 -31.88 2.17
C ALA A 545 15.77 -32.21 0.73
N LEU A 546 15.82 -31.19 -0.14
CA LEU A 546 16.32 -31.30 -1.51
C LEU A 546 17.54 -30.41 -1.71
N PHE A 547 18.63 -31.01 -2.16
CA PHE A 547 19.85 -30.31 -2.55
C PHE A 547 19.91 -30.22 -4.08
N ILE A 548 20.09 -29.02 -4.61
CA ILE A 548 20.24 -28.76 -6.05
C ILE A 548 21.65 -28.23 -6.25
N VAL A 549 22.47 -29.01 -6.96
CA VAL A 549 23.91 -28.74 -7.09
C VAL A 549 24.35 -28.84 -8.55
N PRO A 550 25.51 -28.29 -8.94
CA PRO A 550 26.16 -28.68 -10.19
C PRO A 550 26.35 -30.20 -10.26
N GLN A 551 26.13 -30.82 -11.43
CA GLN A 551 26.17 -32.27 -11.60
C GLN A 551 27.49 -32.88 -11.08
N ASP A 552 28.62 -32.24 -11.36
CA ASP A 552 29.96 -32.71 -10.97
C ASP A 552 30.18 -32.70 -9.44
N LEU A 553 29.38 -31.95 -8.69
CA LEU A 553 29.46 -31.87 -7.23
C LEU A 553 28.58 -32.90 -6.51
N VAL A 554 27.71 -33.63 -7.21
CA VAL A 554 26.84 -34.65 -6.59
C VAL A 554 27.64 -35.69 -5.77
N PRO A 555 28.75 -36.27 -6.28
CA PRO A 555 29.54 -37.23 -5.50
C PRO A 555 30.18 -36.60 -4.25
N GLN A 556 30.61 -35.33 -4.33
CA GLN A 556 31.16 -34.62 -3.18
C GLN A 556 30.10 -34.44 -2.09
N TRP A 557 28.91 -33.95 -2.45
CA TRP A 557 27.80 -33.78 -1.52
C TRP A 557 27.37 -35.09 -0.87
N GLN A 558 27.37 -36.21 -1.62
CA GLN A 558 27.11 -37.54 -1.05
C GLN A 558 28.16 -37.95 -0.01
N ARG A 559 29.45 -37.77 -0.31
CA ARG A 559 30.53 -38.07 0.65
C ARG A 559 30.44 -37.20 1.90
N GLU A 560 30.14 -35.92 1.75
CA GLU A 560 30.01 -35.00 2.87
C GLU A 560 28.77 -35.29 3.73
N ALA A 561 27.63 -35.63 3.12
CA ALA A 561 26.43 -36.05 3.85
C ALA A 561 26.67 -37.32 4.67
N GLN A 562 27.39 -38.29 4.10
CA GLN A 562 27.79 -39.49 4.82
C GLN A 562 28.78 -39.19 5.94
N ARG A 563 29.80 -38.36 5.68
CA ARG A 563 30.83 -37.98 6.66
C ARG A 563 30.26 -37.21 7.84
N PHE A 564 29.49 -36.16 7.59
CA PHE A 564 29.05 -35.22 8.62
C PHE A 564 27.69 -35.54 9.24
N PHE A 565 26.81 -36.25 8.53
CA PHE A 565 25.44 -36.49 9.00
C PHE A 565 25.05 -37.97 8.95
N ARG A 566 25.96 -38.87 8.55
CA ARG A 566 25.70 -40.31 8.36
C ARG A 566 24.44 -40.54 7.53
N HIS A 567 24.20 -39.67 6.55
CA HIS A 567 22.99 -39.65 5.75
C HIS A 567 23.32 -39.99 4.30
N GLN A 568 22.53 -40.90 3.73
CA GLN A 568 22.58 -41.18 2.30
C GLN A 568 21.66 -40.20 1.55
N LEU A 569 22.20 -39.50 0.54
CA LEU A 569 21.39 -38.66 -0.36
C LEU A 569 20.80 -39.53 -1.47
N GLN A 570 19.47 -39.54 -1.59
CA GLN A 570 18.80 -40.20 -2.71
C GLN A 570 18.89 -39.34 -3.96
N VAL A 571 19.55 -39.85 -5.00
CA VAL A 571 19.69 -39.16 -6.28
C VAL A 571 18.38 -39.18 -7.07
N ILE A 572 18.02 -38.03 -7.63
CA ILE A 572 16.91 -37.87 -8.57
C ILE A 572 17.53 -37.41 -9.90
N GLY A 573 17.67 -38.33 -10.86
CA GLY A 573 18.39 -38.07 -12.12
C GLY A 573 17.51 -37.82 -13.33
N GLY A 574 16.19 -37.82 -13.13
CA GLY A 574 15.24 -37.52 -14.19
C GLY A 574 13.78 -37.65 -13.76
N VAL A 575 12.90 -37.42 -14.73
CA VAL A 575 11.44 -37.39 -14.54
C VAL A 575 10.88 -38.69 -13.96
N ALA A 576 11.42 -39.85 -14.33
CA ALA A 576 10.98 -41.13 -13.80
C ALA A 576 11.19 -41.22 -12.27
N ASP A 577 12.34 -40.77 -11.78
CA ASP A 577 12.70 -40.78 -10.36
C ASP A 577 11.79 -39.82 -9.58
N ALA A 578 11.58 -38.62 -10.11
CA ALA A 578 10.69 -37.63 -9.49
C ALA A 578 9.23 -38.09 -9.44
N ARG A 579 8.74 -38.81 -10.46
CA ARG A 579 7.40 -39.42 -10.45
C ARG A 579 7.29 -40.52 -9.41
N ARG A 580 8.30 -41.38 -9.28
CA ARG A 580 8.33 -42.42 -8.24
C ARG A 580 8.33 -41.79 -6.85
N LEU A 581 9.14 -40.75 -6.64
CA LEU A 581 9.17 -40.01 -5.38
C LEU A 581 7.83 -39.36 -5.05
N TYR A 582 7.20 -38.72 -6.04
CA TYR A 582 5.87 -38.13 -5.87
C TYR A 582 4.81 -39.16 -5.46
N ARG A 583 4.79 -40.33 -6.10
CA ARG A 583 3.87 -41.43 -5.72
C ARG A 583 4.14 -41.91 -4.29
N ARG A 584 5.41 -42.14 -3.94
CA ARG A 584 5.83 -42.53 -2.59
C ARG A 584 5.32 -41.56 -1.53
N PHE A 585 5.44 -40.25 -1.76
CA PHE A 585 4.96 -39.24 -0.80
C PHE A 585 3.45 -39.04 -0.80
N LYS A 586 2.77 -39.40 -1.89
CA LYS A 586 1.30 -39.42 -1.95
C LYS A 586 0.75 -40.61 -1.15
N GLU A 587 1.36 -41.77 -1.29
CA GLU A 587 0.99 -43.01 -0.58
C GLU A 587 1.39 -42.95 0.89
N ASN A 588 2.56 -42.37 1.19
CA ASN A 588 3.03 -42.16 2.54
C ASN A 588 3.43 -40.69 2.79
N PRO A 589 2.48 -39.82 3.17
CA PRO A 589 2.75 -38.42 3.49
C PRO A 589 3.75 -38.22 4.64
N SER A 590 3.90 -39.20 5.53
CA SER A 590 4.84 -39.14 6.66
C SER A 590 6.30 -39.39 6.28
N ALA A 591 6.55 -39.93 5.07
CA ALA A 591 7.90 -40.25 4.63
C ALA A 591 8.75 -38.96 4.47
N GLY A 592 9.91 -38.99 5.13
CA GLY A 592 10.97 -37.97 5.03
C GLY A 592 12.19 -38.47 4.25
N GLY A 593 13.23 -37.64 4.19
CA GLY A 593 14.51 -38.02 3.58
C GLY A 593 15.27 -36.86 2.97
N TRP A 594 16.51 -37.14 2.60
CA TRP A 594 17.41 -36.19 1.93
C TRP A 594 17.64 -36.62 0.49
N PHE A 595 17.45 -35.68 -0.43
CA PHE A 595 17.44 -35.91 -1.85
C PHE A 595 18.39 -34.96 -2.54
N ILE A 596 18.98 -35.38 -3.65
CA ILE A 596 19.89 -34.56 -4.44
C ILE A 596 19.56 -34.66 -5.93
N THR A 597 19.59 -33.52 -6.60
CA THR A 597 19.43 -33.38 -8.06
C THR A 597 20.38 -32.28 -8.57
N TRP A 598 20.40 -32.06 -9.87
CA TRP A 598 21.19 -31.01 -10.51
C TRP A 598 20.36 -30.18 -11.48
N TYR A 599 20.89 -29.02 -11.86
CA TYR A 599 20.18 -28.01 -12.65
C TYR A 599 19.61 -28.56 -13.96
N GLU A 600 20.41 -29.33 -14.69
CA GLU A 600 20.05 -29.87 -16.00
C GLU A 600 18.92 -30.90 -15.86
N ALA A 601 18.97 -31.78 -14.84
CA ALA A 601 17.91 -32.76 -14.57
C ALA A 601 16.55 -32.10 -14.32
N LEU A 602 16.52 -31.05 -13.49
CA LEU A 602 15.30 -30.27 -13.19
C LEU A 602 14.61 -29.73 -14.46
N SER A 603 15.42 -29.31 -15.42
CA SER A 603 15.00 -28.61 -16.63
C SER A 603 14.81 -29.50 -17.86
N ARG A 604 15.07 -30.82 -17.75
CA ARG A 604 14.83 -31.80 -18.82
C ARG A 604 13.35 -31.75 -19.21
N ASN A 605 13.08 -30.98 -20.25
CA ASN A 605 11.75 -30.74 -20.78
C ASN A 605 11.26 -31.97 -21.53
N GLY A 606 10.07 -32.43 -21.16
CA GLY A 606 9.31 -33.41 -21.92
C GLY A 606 8.67 -32.84 -23.17
N ARG A 607 9.46 -32.26 -24.08
CA ARG A 607 9.18 -32.49 -25.51
C ARG A 607 10.17 -33.54 -25.96
N MET A 608 9.93 -34.78 -25.57
CA MET A 608 10.32 -35.85 -26.48
C MET A 608 9.36 -35.74 -27.66
N SER A 609 9.86 -35.21 -28.77
CA SER A 609 9.42 -35.77 -30.05
C SER A 609 9.97 -37.18 -30.03
N GLU A 610 9.22 -38.15 -29.47
CA GLU A 610 9.48 -39.52 -29.88
C GLU A 610 9.31 -39.49 -31.40
N VAL A 611 10.43 -39.72 -32.10
CA VAL A 611 10.36 -39.97 -33.54
C VAL A 611 9.43 -41.16 -33.65
N LEU A 612 8.38 -40.99 -34.45
CA LEU A 612 7.54 -42.07 -34.94
C LEU A 612 8.42 -43.31 -35.12
N PRO A 613 8.21 -44.44 -34.42
CA PRO A 613 9.01 -45.61 -34.69
C PRO A 613 8.91 -45.88 -36.19
N GLU A 614 10.05 -45.93 -36.89
CA GLU A 614 10.12 -46.41 -38.27
C GLU A 614 9.81 -47.91 -38.22
N LYS A 615 8.53 -48.21 -38.10
CA LYS A 615 8.02 -49.53 -38.36
C LYS A 615 7.65 -49.52 -39.84
N VAL A 616 8.48 -50.20 -40.60
CA VAL A 616 8.21 -50.50 -41.99
C VAL A 616 7.00 -51.44 -42.02
N TRP A 617 5.93 -51.01 -42.67
CA TRP A 617 4.82 -51.87 -43.02
C TRP A 617 4.96 -52.25 -44.49
N ASP A 618 4.93 -53.55 -44.79
CA ASP A 618 4.79 -54.02 -46.16
C ASP A 618 3.31 -53.92 -46.56
N SER A 619 2.97 -52.94 -47.39
CA SER A 619 1.61 -52.78 -47.92
C SER A 619 1.20 -53.86 -48.93
N GLY A 620 2.09 -54.79 -49.25
CA GLY A 620 1.94 -55.78 -50.33
C GLY A 620 2.05 -55.18 -51.74
N ARG A 621 2.22 -53.85 -51.86
CA ARG A 621 2.39 -53.15 -53.14
C ARG A 621 3.88 -53.05 -53.48
N ARG A 622 4.21 -53.31 -54.75
CA ARG A 622 5.59 -53.26 -55.27
C ARG A 622 5.80 -52.06 -56.18
N VAL A 623 6.97 -51.44 -56.09
CA VAL A 623 7.42 -50.38 -56.98
C VAL A 623 8.70 -50.80 -57.68
N ARG A 624 8.80 -50.53 -58.99
CA ARG A 624 10.04 -50.74 -59.76
C ARG A 624 11.03 -49.65 -59.39
N ARG A 625 12.19 -50.04 -58.86
CA ARG A 625 13.33 -49.14 -58.60
C ARG A 625 14.53 -49.63 -59.38
N TRP A 626 15.27 -48.68 -59.94
CA TRP A 626 16.53 -48.95 -60.60
C TRP A 626 17.56 -49.44 -59.56
N ASN A 627 18.23 -50.55 -59.85
CA ASN A 627 19.32 -51.08 -59.04
C ASN A 627 20.65 -50.85 -59.77
N ASP A 628 21.51 -50.00 -59.18
CA ASP A 628 22.77 -49.60 -59.80
C ASP A 628 23.80 -50.74 -59.92
N GLN A 629 23.65 -51.82 -59.13
CA GLN A 629 24.56 -52.98 -59.19
C GLN A 629 24.18 -53.96 -60.30
N THR A 630 22.88 -54.16 -60.54
CA THR A 630 22.37 -55.05 -61.59
C THR A 630 22.07 -54.31 -62.90
N GLN A 631 22.07 -52.98 -62.88
CA GLN A 631 21.67 -52.09 -63.99
C GLN A 631 20.31 -52.45 -64.59
N ASP A 632 19.35 -52.83 -63.75
CA ASP A 632 17.97 -53.12 -64.14
C ASP A 632 16.97 -52.64 -63.07
N TYR A 633 15.69 -52.60 -63.43
CA TYR A 633 14.60 -52.26 -62.51
C TYR A 633 14.12 -53.48 -61.72
N GLU A 634 14.30 -53.45 -60.41
CA GLU A 634 13.81 -54.48 -59.49
C GLU A 634 12.56 -54.03 -58.74
N GLU A 635 11.67 -54.98 -58.46
CA GLU A 635 10.46 -54.71 -57.68
C GLU A 635 10.73 -54.77 -56.18
N SER A 636 10.59 -53.64 -55.49
CA SER A 636 10.74 -53.54 -54.03
C SER A 636 9.39 -53.22 -53.37
N PRO A 637 9.12 -53.75 -52.15
CA PRO A 637 7.92 -53.40 -51.40
C PRO A 637 7.88 -51.90 -51.06
N VAL A 638 6.69 -51.31 -51.07
CA VAL A 638 6.47 -49.93 -50.67
C VAL A 638 6.48 -49.85 -49.15
N MET A 639 7.54 -49.23 -48.63
CA MET A 639 7.74 -48.98 -47.20
C MET A 639 6.87 -47.79 -46.78
N LEU A 640 5.85 -48.02 -45.95
CA LEU A 640 4.97 -46.96 -45.46
C LEU A 640 5.40 -46.49 -44.08
N SER A 641 5.41 -45.17 -43.88
CA SER A 641 5.71 -44.56 -42.58
C SER A 641 4.44 -44.27 -41.79
N SER A 642 4.57 -44.16 -40.47
CA SER A 642 3.48 -43.73 -39.59
C SER A 642 3.09 -42.24 -39.74
N ARG A 643 3.70 -41.51 -40.70
CA ARG A 643 3.17 -40.23 -41.21
C ARG A 643 2.10 -40.44 -42.26
N GLU A 644 2.14 -41.55 -42.97
CA GLU A 644 1.27 -41.84 -44.10
C GLU A 644 0.08 -42.71 -43.66
N TYR A 645 0.24 -43.56 -42.65
CA TYR A 645 -0.80 -44.49 -42.18
C TYR A 645 -0.87 -44.60 -40.65
N CYS A 646 -2.06 -44.91 -40.12
CA CYS A 646 -2.29 -45.08 -38.68
C CYS A 646 -1.50 -46.29 -38.13
N PRO A 647 -0.69 -46.14 -37.07
CA PRO A 647 0.12 -47.25 -36.52
C PRO A 647 -0.68 -48.40 -35.90
N SER A 648 -1.95 -48.18 -35.58
CA SER A 648 -2.79 -49.16 -34.88
C SER A 648 -3.74 -49.91 -35.79
N CYS A 649 -4.20 -49.29 -36.88
CA CYS A 649 -5.20 -49.89 -37.77
C CYS A 649 -4.92 -49.67 -39.25
N GLU A 650 -3.77 -49.07 -39.59
CA GLU A 650 -3.29 -48.84 -40.96
C GLU A 650 -4.25 -48.00 -41.82
N ALA A 651 -5.12 -47.20 -41.22
CA ALA A 651 -5.95 -46.25 -41.96
C ALA A 651 -5.06 -45.27 -42.75
N SER A 652 -5.38 -45.06 -44.02
CA SER A 652 -4.79 -44.00 -44.85
C SER A 652 -5.42 -42.62 -44.54
N PRO A 653 -4.89 -41.51 -45.10
CA PRO A 653 -5.48 -40.19 -44.87
C PRO A 653 -6.92 -40.05 -45.37
N ARG A 654 -7.29 -40.82 -46.41
CA ARG A 654 -8.66 -40.86 -46.93
C ARG A 654 -9.61 -41.68 -46.06
N GLU A 655 -9.06 -42.60 -45.27
CA GLU A 655 -9.82 -43.45 -44.35
C GLU A 655 -9.85 -42.89 -42.92
N GLY A 656 -9.48 -41.62 -42.73
CA GLY A 656 -9.55 -40.92 -41.45
C GLY A 656 -8.25 -40.88 -40.66
N TRP A 657 -7.09 -41.12 -41.28
CA TRP A 657 -5.79 -40.86 -40.63
C TRP A 657 -5.32 -39.42 -40.84
N SER A 658 -5.45 -38.59 -39.80
CA SER A 658 -4.91 -37.23 -39.77
C SER A 658 -3.93 -37.13 -38.61
N PRO A 659 -2.66 -37.52 -38.79
CA PRO A 659 -1.72 -37.66 -37.68
C PRO A 659 -1.70 -36.39 -36.80
N PRO A 660 -1.80 -36.53 -35.47
CA PRO A 660 -1.60 -37.76 -34.70
C PRO A 660 -2.88 -38.56 -34.38
N ILE A 661 -4.04 -38.23 -34.95
CA ILE A 661 -5.32 -38.85 -34.57
C ILE A 661 -5.90 -39.66 -35.74
N CYS A 662 -6.38 -40.86 -35.43
CA CYS A 662 -7.12 -41.69 -36.37
C CYS A 662 -8.61 -41.64 -36.04
N ASP A 663 -9.40 -41.04 -36.94
CA ASP A 663 -10.85 -40.96 -36.82
C ASP A 663 -11.52 -42.35 -36.99
N LYS A 664 -10.84 -43.30 -37.65
CA LYS A 664 -11.36 -44.67 -37.89
C LYS A 664 -11.36 -45.54 -36.64
N CYS A 665 -10.31 -45.48 -35.81
CA CYS A 665 -10.15 -46.38 -34.66
C CYS A 665 -9.95 -45.64 -33.33
N GLY A 666 -9.91 -44.31 -33.34
CA GLY A 666 -9.67 -43.48 -32.15
C GLY A 666 -8.21 -43.49 -31.68
N HIS A 667 -7.29 -44.12 -32.40
CA HIS A 667 -5.87 -44.13 -32.03
C HIS A 667 -5.29 -42.72 -32.06
N ALA A 668 -4.76 -42.26 -30.94
CA ALA A 668 -4.16 -40.94 -30.77
C ALA A 668 -2.67 -41.05 -30.39
N HIS A 669 -1.79 -40.77 -31.34
CA HIS A 669 -0.34 -40.90 -31.24
C HIS A 669 0.33 -39.60 -30.72
N PHE A 670 -0.15 -39.06 -29.60
CA PHE A 670 0.22 -37.73 -29.11
C PHE A 670 1.73 -37.48 -29.04
N ARG A 671 2.13 -36.25 -29.40
CA ARG A 671 3.36 -35.60 -28.88
C ARG A 671 3.19 -35.47 -27.35
N CYS A 672 3.66 -36.43 -26.57
CA CYS A 672 3.41 -36.44 -25.13
C CYS A 672 4.20 -35.30 -24.48
N ARG A 673 3.50 -34.24 -24.04
CA ARG A 673 4.11 -33.19 -23.23
C ARG A 673 4.36 -33.76 -21.83
N VAL A 674 5.51 -34.37 -21.61
CA VAL A 674 5.88 -34.88 -20.30
C VAL A 674 6.19 -33.69 -19.39
N LYS A 675 5.53 -33.64 -18.22
CA LYS A 675 5.81 -32.61 -17.22
C LYS A 675 7.28 -32.70 -16.78
N PRO A 676 8.05 -31.61 -16.81
CA PRO A 676 9.45 -31.61 -16.40
C PRO A 676 9.61 -32.01 -14.94
N GLU A 677 10.82 -32.41 -14.56
CA GLU A 677 11.12 -32.97 -13.23
C GLU A 677 10.66 -32.05 -12.09
N TYR A 678 10.95 -30.74 -12.20
CA TYR A 678 10.59 -29.77 -11.16
C TYR A 678 9.09 -29.70 -10.85
N THR A 679 8.21 -30.04 -11.81
CA THR A 679 6.75 -30.04 -11.63
C THR A 679 6.28 -31.12 -10.66
N TRP A 680 7.02 -32.21 -10.56
CA TRP A 680 6.76 -33.26 -9.57
C TRP A 680 7.37 -32.91 -8.23
N LEU A 681 8.63 -32.42 -8.24
CA LEU A 681 9.37 -32.09 -7.03
C LEU A 681 8.76 -30.92 -6.26
N THR A 682 8.21 -29.90 -6.93
CA THR A 682 7.55 -28.76 -6.27
C THR A 682 6.44 -29.21 -5.31
N ASN A 683 5.72 -30.28 -5.64
CA ASN A 683 4.68 -30.85 -4.77
C ASN A 683 5.27 -31.72 -3.64
N CYS A 684 6.41 -32.36 -3.89
CA CYS A 684 7.10 -33.20 -2.92
C CYS A 684 7.71 -32.38 -1.77
N PHE A 685 8.27 -31.21 -2.10
CA PHE A 685 9.08 -30.38 -1.19
C PHE A 685 8.40 -29.07 -0.77
N LYS A 686 7.10 -28.88 -1.08
CA LYS A 686 6.35 -27.66 -0.77
C LYS A 686 6.46 -27.20 0.69
N GLN A 687 6.46 -28.15 1.64
CA GLN A 687 6.59 -27.88 3.08
C GLN A 687 8.02 -28.08 3.61
N GLY A 688 8.93 -28.60 2.79
CA GLY A 688 10.29 -28.95 3.19
C GLY A 688 11.29 -27.81 3.00
N VAL A 689 12.56 -28.22 2.96
CA VAL A 689 13.71 -27.34 2.73
C VAL A 689 14.37 -27.64 1.39
N ILE A 690 14.65 -26.59 0.62
CA ILE A 690 15.45 -26.69 -0.61
C ILE A 690 16.72 -25.85 -0.43
N VAL A 691 17.86 -26.47 -0.69
CA VAL A 691 19.17 -25.82 -0.70
C VAL A 691 19.70 -25.83 -2.13
N VAL A 692 20.02 -24.64 -2.65
CA VAL A 692 20.56 -24.46 -4.01
C VAL A 692 22.01 -24.04 -3.90
N ASP A 693 22.92 -24.80 -4.48
CA ASP A 693 24.34 -24.49 -4.54
C ASP A 693 24.73 -23.87 -5.88
N GLU A 694 25.64 -22.89 -5.87
CA GLU A 694 26.01 -22.07 -7.02
C GLU A 694 24.81 -21.31 -7.65
N GLY A 695 24.04 -20.62 -6.81
CA GLY A 695 22.82 -19.93 -7.24
C GLY A 695 22.97 -18.90 -8.36
N THR A 696 24.19 -18.44 -8.70
CA THR A 696 24.39 -17.61 -9.91
C THR A 696 23.94 -18.28 -11.21
N LYS A 697 23.82 -19.62 -11.22
CA LYS A 697 23.26 -20.39 -12.33
C LYS A 697 21.79 -20.07 -12.63
N ILE A 698 21.04 -19.44 -11.73
CA ILE A 698 19.61 -19.09 -11.94
C ILE A 698 19.38 -17.62 -12.34
N LYS A 699 20.43 -16.88 -12.72
CA LYS A 699 20.30 -15.46 -13.11
C LYS A 699 19.55 -15.20 -14.43
N GLY A 700 19.41 -16.22 -15.28
CA GLY A 700 18.80 -16.08 -16.61
C GLY A 700 17.29 -15.88 -16.57
N ASP A 701 16.76 -15.05 -17.47
CA ASP A 701 15.31 -14.79 -17.58
C ASP A 701 14.55 -15.97 -18.19
N ASP A 702 15.06 -16.53 -19.28
CA ASP A 702 14.36 -17.56 -20.07
C ASP A 702 15.10 -18.90 -20.11
N SER A 703 16.26 -19.00 -19.45
CA SER A 703 16.99 -20.27 -19.38
C SER A 703 16.12 -21.31 -18.65
N LEU A 704 16.00 -22.51 -19.25
CA LEU A 704 15.18 -23.58 -18.71
C LEU A 704 15.59 -24.00 -17.29
N THR A 705 16.88 -23.94 -16.98
CA THR A 705 17.42 -24.19 -15.63
C THR A 705 16.90 -23.17 -14.61
N SER A 706 16.99 -21.87 -14.90
CA SER A 706 16.41 -20.81 -14.07
C SER A 706 14.90 -20.98 -13.90
N LEU A 707 14.16 -21.21 -14.99
CA LEU A 707 12.71 -21.41 -14.95
C LEU A 707 12.33 -22.63 -14.10
N ALA A 708 13.08 -23.74 -14.21
CA ALA A 708 12.82 -24.95 -13.45
C ALA A 708 13.03 -24.74 -11.95
N VAL A 709 14.14 -24.13 -11.55
CA VAL A 709 14.40 -23.82 -10.12
C VAL A 709 13.39 -22.81 -9.59
N ARG A 710 13.06 -21.76 -10.36
CA ARG A 710 12.03 -20.77 -9.98
C ARG A 710 10.64 -21.39 -9.83
N GLY A 711 10.33 -22.44 -10.57
CA GLY A 711 9.08 -23.20 -10.45
C GLY A 711 8.99 -24.08 -9.20
N LEU A 712 10.10 -24.33 -8.50
CA LEU A 712 10.09 -25.06 -7.23
C LEU A 712 9.57 -24.18 -6.10
N ARG A 713 8.51 -24.65 -5.45
CA ARG A 713 7.94 -24.06 -4.25
C ARG A 713 8.41 -24.86 -3.04
N CYS A 714 8.81 -24.15 -1.99
CA CYS A 714 9.14 -24.72 -0.70
C CYS A 714 9.02 -23.64 0.38
N LYS A 715 8.76 -24.09 1.61
CA LYS A 715 8.63 -23.24 2.79
C LYS A 715 9.98 -22.66 3.20
N HIS A 716 11.03 -23.48 3.16
CA HIS A 716 12.38 -23.08 3.57
C HIS A 716 13.35 -23.13 2.38
N LYS A 717 14.12 -22.05 2.22
CA LYS A 717 15.00 -21.85 1.08
C LYS A 717 16.35 -21.33 1.52
N LEU A 718 17.40 -22.04 1.15
CA LEU A 718 18.76 -21.55 1.32
C LEU A 718 19.44 -21.52 -0.04
N LEU A 719 19.93 -20.35 -0.43
CA LEU A 719 20.74 -20.20 -1.63
C LEU A 719 22.20 -20.01 -1.21
N LEU A 720 23.09 -20.86 -1.73
CA LEU A 720 24.52 -20.79 -1.54
C LEU A 720 25.15 -20.19 -2.80
N THR A 721 26.03 -19.22 -2.62
CA THR A 721 26.80 -18.63 -3.73
C THR A 721 28.10 -18.04 -3.21
N GLY A 722 29.17 -17.99 -4.02
CA GLY A 722 30.34 -17.18 -3.67
C GLY A 722 30.14 -15.69 -3.96
N THR A 723 29.35 -15.38 -4.98
CA THR A 723 29.27 -14.04 -5.57
C THR A 723 27.84 -13.76 -6.01
N PRO A 724 26.99 -13.12 -5.19
CA PRO A 724 25.58 -12.92 -5.50
C PRO A 724 25.34 -11.94 -6.67
N VAL A 725 26.31 -11.06 -6.95
CA VAL A 725 26.29 -10.09 -8.05
C VAL A 725 27.62 -10.17 -8.78
N ARG A 726 27.63 -10.58 -10.05
CA ARG A 726 28.90 -10.72 -10.82
C ARG A 726 29.23 -9.46 -11.62
N ASN A 727 28.29 -9.00 -12.44
CA ASN A 727 28.51 -7.90 -13.39
C ASN A 727 27.49 -6.76 -13.21
N TYR A 728 26.20 -7.09 -13.23
CA TYR A 728 25.12 -6.11 -13.16
C TYR A 728 24.19 -6.45 -12.01
N ILE A 729 23.71 -5.44 -11.28
CA ILE A 729 22.78 -5.65 -10.16
C ILE A 729 21.50 -6.42 -10.55
N PRO A 730 20.91 -6.26 -11.76
CA PRO A 730 19.73 -7.04 -12.14
C PRO A 730 19.97 -8.55 -12.26
N ASP A 731 21.22 -9.01 -12.41
CA ASP A 731 21.56 -10.43 -12.43
C ASP A 731 21.25 -11.09 -11.07
N ALA A 732 21.24 -10.32 -9.98
CA ALA A 732 20.90 -10.80 -8.64
C ALA A 732 19.41 -11.08 -8.48
N PHE A 733 18.56 -10.49 -9.33
CA PHE A 733 17.11 -10.44 -9.11
C PHE A 733 16.49 -11.81 -8.87
N TRP A 734 16.76 -12.79 -9.75
CA TRP A 734 16.15 -14.12 -9.63
C TRP A 734 16.68 -14.93 -8.45
N LEU A 735 17.92 -14.68 -8.03
CA LEU A 735 18.50 -15.30 -6.84
C LEU A 735 17.79 -14.80 -5.59
N LEU A 736 17.65 -13.47 -5.48
CA LEU A 736 16.96 -12.82 -4.38
C LEU A 736 15.46 -13.17 -4.38
N TRP A 737 14.79 -13.09 -5.52
CA TRP A 737 13.38 -13.48 -5.65
C TRP A 737 13.15 -14.92 -5.21
N TRP A 738 13.99 -15.86 -5.67
CA TRP A 738 13.80 -17.26 -5.31
C TRP A 738 14.06 -17.47 -3.82
N GLY A 739 15.18 -17.00 -3.30
CA GLY A 739 15.59 -17.21 -1.91
C GLY A 739 14.73 -16.48 -0.87
N LEU A 740 14.20 -15.30 -1.22
CA LEU A 740 13.53 -14.39 -0.28
C LEU A 740 12.00 -14.35 -0.47
N GLY A 741 11.51 -14.84 -1.61
CA GLY A 741 10.09 -15.00 -1.89
C GLY A 741 9.53 -13.98 -2.88
N ASP A 742 8.34 -14.29 -3.38
CA ASP A 742 7.61 -13.48 -4.33
C ASP A 742 6.79 -12.41 -3.61
N ASN A 743 7.11 -11.13 -3.85
CA ASN A 743 6.44 -9.99 -3.21
C ASN A 743 6.32 -10.16 -1.67
N SER A 744 7.43 -10.48 -1.02
CA SER A 744 7.52 -10.75 0.42
C SER A 744 8.03 -9.52 1.18
N PRO A 745 7.90 -9.47 2.52
CA PRO A 745 8.54 -8.40 3.31
C PRO A 745 10.05 -8.29 3.08
N ARG A 746 10.73 -9.42 2.84
CA ARG A 746 12.19 -9.48 2.60
C ARG A 746 12.58 -9.13 1.17
N PHE A 747 11.63 -9.23 0.23
CA PHE A 747 11.87 -8.93 -1.18
C PHE A 747 10.57 -8.45 -1.85
N PRO A 748 10.30 -7.13 -1.86
CA PRO A 748 9.03 -6.55 -2.28
C PRO A 748 8.93 -6.40 -3.81
N PHE A 749 9.45 -7.39 -4.54
CA PHE A 749 9.39 -7.44 -6.00
C PHE A 749 8.72 -8.74 -6.43
N SER A 750 7.73 -8.60 -7.31
CA SER A 750 6.95 -9.71 -7.84
C SER A 750 7.67 -10.44 -8.97
N TYR A 751 7.26 -11.68 -9.22
CA TYR A 751 7.72 -12.48 -10.35
C TYR A 751 7.42 -11.78 -11.68
N HIS A 752 6.21 -11.23 -11.82
CA HIS A 752 5.80 -10.47 -13.00
C HIS A 752 6.15 -8.98 -12.81
N GLY A 753 6.97 -8.42 -13.69
CA GLY A 753 7.34 -6.99 -13.69
C GLY A 753 8.35 -6.57 -12.60
N GLY A 754 8.57 -7.38 -11.56
CA GLY A 754 9.46 -7.01 -10.46
C GLY A 754 10.92 -6.84 -10.86
N LYS A 755 11.43 -7.60 -11.85
CA LYS A 755 12.81 -7.43 -12.34
C LYS A 755 13.01 -6.04 -12.96
N THR A 756 12.04 -5.59 -13.74
CA THR A 756 12.06 -4.25 -14.35
C THR A 756 12.07 -3.18 -13.27
N LYS A 757 11.18 -3.30 -12.26
CA LYS A 757 11.14 -2.38 -11.13
C LYS A 757 12.45 -2.39 -10.32
N PHE A 758 12.99 -3.56 -10.01
CA PHE A 758 14.27 -3.72 -9.32
C PHE A 758 15.43 -3.09 -10.11
N THR A 759 15.42 -3.24 -11.44
CA THR A 759 16.41 -2.62 -12.33
C THR A 759 16.29 -1.09 -12.31
N GLN A 760 15.07 -0.56 -12.37
CA GLN A 760 14.82 0.88 -12.26
C GLN A 760 15.19 1.43 -10.87
N ASP A 761 15.06 0.61 -9.82
CA ASP A 761 15.31 1.03 -8.44
C ASP A 761 16.80 1.07 -8.10
N PHE A 762 17.61 0.16 -8.65
CA PHE A 762 18.99 -0.06 -8.20
C PHE A 762 20.05 -0.01 -9.29
N ALA A 763 19.69 0.09 -10.57
CA ALA A 763 20.66 0.19 -11.66
C ALA A 763 20.67 1.59 -12.29
N VAL A 764 21.83 1.98 -12.84
CA VAL A 764 21.93 3.16 -13.71
C VAL A 764 21.61 2.74 -15.14
N ILE A 765 20.64 3.41 -15.75
CA ILE A 765 20.17 3.14 -17.11
C ILE A 765 20.62 4.28 -18.03
N GLU A 766 21.34 3.95 -19.09
CA GLU A 766 21.73 4.89 -20.14
C GLU A 766 20.89 4.66 -21.39
N ALA A 767 20.15 5.69 -21.80
CA ALA A 767 19.43 5.73 -23.08
C ALA A 767 20.15 6.68 -24.04
N THR A 768 20.49 6.22 -25.23
CA THR A 768 21.07 7.05 -26.30
C THR A 768 20.00 7.44 -27.32
N TYR A 769 20.12 8.63 -27.88
CA TYR A 769 19.15 9.22 -28.80
C TYR A 769 19.78 9.48 -30.17
N LYS A 770 18.96 9.38 -31.21
CA LYS A 770 19.29 9.75 -32.59
C LYS A 770 18.08 10.50 -33.16
N ASP A 771 18.30 11.68 -33.72
CA ASP A 771 17.24 12.54 -34.28
C ASP A 771 16.05 12.77 -33.32
N GLY A 772 16.35 13.00 -32.04
CA GLY A 772 15.33 13.17 -30.99
C GLY A 772 14.59 11.90 -30.55
N LYS A 773 14.84 10.74 -31.19
CA LYS A 773 14.22 9.45 -30.85
C LYS A 773 15.18 8.56 -30.06
N LYS A 774 14.65 7.84 -29.07
CA LYS A 774 15.42 6.86 -28.29
C LYS A 774 15.90 5.74 -29.23
N SER A 775 17.22 5.62 -29.38
CA SER A 775 17.86 4.64 -30.28
C SER A 775 18.22 3.35 -29.57
N ARG A 776 18.77 3.42 -28.35
CA ARG A 776 19.21 2.25 -27.58
C ARG A 776 19.13 2.55 -26.09
N GLU A 777 18.89 1.51 -25.30
CA GLU A 777 18.99 1.54 -23.85
C GLU A 777 19.95 0.44 -23.38
N LYS A 778 20.73 0.73 -22.35
CA LYS A 778 21.58 -0.26 -21.67
C LYS A 778 21.63 0.01 -20.18
N VAL A 779 21.79 -1.06 -19.41
CA VAL A 779 22.14 -0.98 -18.00
C VAL A 779 23.65 -0.81 -17.88
N LEU A 780 24.10 0.13 -17.07
CA LEU A 780 25.52 0.33 -16.75
C LEU A 780 25.93 -0.57 -15.57
N PRO A 781 27.21 -0.94 -15.44
CA PRO A 781 27.73 -1.70 -14.30
C PRO A 781 27.88 -0.81 -13.04
N GLU A 782 26.86 -0.02 -12.76
CA GLU A 782 26.79 0.95 -11.67
C GLU A 782 25.53 0.68 -10.85
N VAL A 783 25.68 0.74 -9.53
CA VAL A 783 24.58 0.54 -8.56
C VAL A 783 24.17 1.89 -8.01
N THR A 784 22.87 2.10 -7.81
CA THR A 784 22.29 3.34 -7.28
C THR A 784 21.31 3.02 -6.14
N ASN A 785 20.86 4.04 -5.39
CA ASN A 785 19.94 3.88 -4.27
C ASN A 785 20.48 2.88 -3.23
N LEU A 786 21.77 3.01 -2.93
CA LEU A 786 22.56 2.03 -2.18
C LEU A 786 22.04 1.87 -0.75
N ALA A 787 21.60 2.94 -0.11
CA ALA A 787 21.04 2.91 1.23
C ALA A 787 19.79 2.03 1.32
N ILE A 788 18.89 2.14 0.33
CA ILE A 788 17.69 1.30 0.22
C ILE A 788 18.05 -0.13 -0.17
N LEU A 789 19.03 -0.32 -1.05
CA LEU A 789 19.54 -1.65 -1.39
C LEU A 789 20.13 -2.35 -0.15
N TRP A 790 20.92 -1.65 0.66
CA TRP A 790 21.48 -2.19 1.91
C TRP A 790 20.38 -2.60 2.89
N ARG A 791 19.39 -1.73 3.10
CA ARG A 791 18.21 -2.05 3.91
C ARG A 791 17.54 -3.35 3.46
N LEU A 792 17.39 -3.54 2.15
CA LEU A 792 16.81 -4.77 1.58
C LEU A 792 17.68 -6.00 1.88
N LEU A 793 18.99 -5.92 1.57
CA LEU A 793 19.88 -7.08 1.62
C LEU A 793 20.28 -7.48 3.06
N ALA A 794 20.36 -6.52 4.00
CA ALA A 794 20.83 -6.76 5.37
C ALA A 794 19.95 -7.74 6.15
N SER A 795 18.67 -7.85 5.79
CA SER A 795 17.72 -8.80 6.40
C SER A 795 17.92 -10.24 5.94
N SER A 796 18.73 -10.49 4.90
CA SER A 796 18.53 -11.67 4.06
C SER A 796 19.81 -12.29 3.49
N ILE A 797 20.91 -11.54 3.45
CA ILE A 797 22.20 -11.99 2.91
C ILE A 797 23.26 -11.96 4.00
N ILE A 798 24.00 -13.05 4.12
CA ILE A 798 25.23 -13.12 4.91
C ILE A 798 26.40 -13.28 3.96
N ARG A 799 27.38 -12.39 4.04
CA ARG A 799 28.64 -12.51 3.29
C ARG A 799 29.80 -12.62 4.27
N ARG A 800 30.71 -13.56 4.02
CA ARG A 800 31.97 -13.72 4.76
C ARG A 800 33.12 -13.88 3.77
N ARG A 801 34.16 -13.08 3.96
CA ARG A 801 35.47 -13.24 3.32
C ARG A 801 36.36 -14.14 4.19
N LYS A 802 37.36 -14.77 3.59
CA LYS A 802 38.34 -15.59 4.32
C LYS A 802 39.01 -14.83 5.46
N GLU A 803 39.34 -13.55 5.24
CA GLU A 803 39.93 -12.66 6.25
C GLU A 803 39.06 -12.51 7.50
N GLU A 804 37.74 -12.71 7.37
CA GLU A 804 36.76 -12.57 8.45
C GLU A 804 36.50 -13.91 9.17
N THR A 805 37.17 -14.99 8.75
CA THR A 805 37.00 -16.34 9.35
C THR A 805 37.89 -16.57 10.57
N GLY A 806 38.91 -15.72 10.77
CA GLY A 806 39.89 -15.85 11.85
C GLY A 806 40.96 -16.92 11.61
N GLU A 807 41.07 -17.44 10.38
CA GLU A 807 42.13 -18.38 10.00
C GLU A 807 43.34 -17.66 9.41
N ASP A 808 44.54 -18.18 9.66
CA ASP A 808 45.77 -17.69 9.05
C ASP A 808 45.72 -17.94 7.53
N LEU A 809 45.83 -16.87 6.76
CA LEU A 809 45.84 -16.91 5.31
C LEU A 809 47.25 -16.68 4.78
N VAL A 810 47.66 -17.53 3.84
CA VAL A 810 48.87 -17.28 3.06
C VAL A 810 48.62 -16.06 2.16
N PRO A 811 49.52 -15.06 2.12
CA PRO A 811 49.38 -13.90 1.24
C PRO A 811 49.24 -14.31 -0.23
N ARG A 812 48.30 -13.67 -0.94
CA ARG A 812 48.13 -13.89 -2.39
C ARG A 812 49.19 -13.10 -3.15
N ILE A 813 50.05 -13.80 -3.88
CA ILE A 813 51.03 -13.20 -4.80
C ILE A 813 50.49 -13.30 -6.23
N PHE A 814 50.46 -12.18 -6.95
CA PHE A 814 50.05 -12.13 -8.36
C PHE A 814 51.28 -11.89 -9.24
N HIS A 815 51.54 -12.80 -10.18
CA HIS A 815 52.62 -12.67 -11.15
C HIS A 815 52.01 -12.37 -12.53
N GLU A 816 52.12 -11.13 -12.98
CA GLU A 816 51.72 -10.75 -14.33
C GLU A 816 52.81 -11.17 -15.32
N ILE A 817 52.51 -12.11 -16.23
CA ILE A 817 53.43 -12.54 -17.28
C ILE A 817 52.93 -11.95 -18.60
N ARG A 818 53.65 -10.95 -19.13
CA ARG A 818 53.38 -10.39 -20.46
C ARG A 818 54.15 -11.17 -21.51
N VAL A 819 53.44 -11.69 -22.51
CA VAL A 819 54.03 -12.46 -23.60
C VAL A 819 53.89 -11.65 -24.90
N PRO A 820 54.98 -11.42 -25.66
CA PRO A 820 54.90 -10.71 -26.93
C PRO A 820 54.16 -11.54 -27.98
N PHE A 821 53.51 -10.87 -28.92
CA PHE A 821 52.90 -11.54 -30.08
C PHE A 821 53.93 -12.32 -30.90
N GLY A 822 53.52 -13.47 -31.44
CA GLY A 822 54.31 -14.20 -32.43
C GLY A 822 54.52 -13.39 -33.71
N THR A 823 55.45 -13.84 -34.56
CA THR A 823 55.81 -13.14 -35.81
C THR A 823 54.60 -13.03 -36.75
N ASP A 824 53.83 -14.10 -36.90
CA ASP A 824 52.63 -14.12 -37.75
C ASP A 824 51.49 -13.27 -37.19
N GLN A 825 51.34 -13.23 -35.86
CA GLN A 825 50.35 -12.40 -35.18
C GLN A 825 50.67 -10.90 -35.26
N ARG A 826 51.95 -10.54 -35.46
CA ARG A 826 52.36 -9.14 -35.70
C ARG A 826 52.22 -8.72 -37.16
N ALA A 827 52.14 -9.69 -38.08
CA ALA A 827 52.01 -9.45 -39.51
C ALA A 827 50.55 -9.31 -39.98
N GLN A 828 49.59 -9.74 -39.15
CA GLN A 828 48.14 -9.52 -39.30
C GLN A 828 47.72 -8.26 -38.54
#